data_AF-A0A673X401-F1
#
_entry.id   AF-A0A673X401-F1
#
_cell.length_a   1.000
_cell.length_b   1.000
_cell.length_c   1.000
_cell.angle_alpha   90.00
_cell.angle_beta   90.00
_cell.angle_gamma   90.00
#
_symmetry.space_group_name_H-M   'P 1'
#
loop_
_entity.id
_entity.type
_entity.pdbx_description
1 polymer ?
#
loop_
_entity_poly.entity_id
_entity_poly.type
_entity_poly.pdbx_seq_one_letter_code
_entity_poly.pdbx_strand_id
1 'polypeptide(L)'
;MAIHCILHIHGVFKSHYACNIQALQLFLSTALENELDALIATIEEKNNGNCKQILQIIALQNQVTRLQRQELEFNQSSEAKIAELENQLQETRDQLNEKKDELKKTASRIPQLIAEIMGLHNKLTELERTLSELKQTSADKMEDLQSLLKQKSKQLEENTTQLRAVDAKNAEQILKIIELQKQMNVIQIEASKGKDETASEISALQEQLEAREEESARCQAQNKDLEKRLGDKDAQCSGLQDRYDSLQDKLGSAMNKLDNVTGYNDKLVLEVWTLTNEVDDLKKRTVTSAAKINELQKLLDEKIKELAKKTQELEDNAPQPENVLRIIAIQNEILNLQKGVSNGTNFDQIAALENELDALIATIEEKNNGNCKQILQIIALQNQVTRLQRQELEFNQSSEAKIAELENQLQETRDQLNEKKDELKITDSRIPQLIAEIMGLRNKLTELERTLSELKQTSSDKMEDLQSLLKQKSKQLEENTTQLRAVDAKNAEQILKIIELQKEMKAIQTEASKAKDKSASEISEIQKQLKAKEKLNARLDSKNRELEKFQKEIKMECDEIQHRCKEVQLQNDQNQEDLLKMQQQLQEKEAAFNRLQQQLRDSKDDNARLQGRNKGLQEENDKLKMNLQDPLVDPETIVHSTKVALDPDTAHPKIILSADETEMSVAQQRQNVPNNPGRYDLSLAALGKTGFNRGRNYWEVEVAGKTCYNIGVARGSANRKGQLKLKPAEGYWTIILTKQGVLKALAARPLEIQLHVLPQKFGILLDYKKGEVSFYNADTRSLLHTFTGNRFTDNLYPFFNNCLETNDEDAPIVLTRVGSVSWIQ
;
A
#
# COMPACT_ATOMS: atom_id res chain seq x y z
N MET A 1 -28.27 -7.01 1.75
CA MET A 1 -28.27 -8.49 1.84
C MET A 1 -26.88 -9.08 1.56
N ALA A 2 -26.19 -8.71 0.46
CA ALA A 2 -24.81 -9.15 0.18
C ALA A 2 -23.80 -8.74 1.28
N ILE A 3 -23.91 -7.52 1.82
CA ILE A 3 -23.07 -7.01 2.91
C ILE A 3 -23.26 -7.80 4.21
N HIS A 4 -24.50 -8.22 4.52
CA HIS A 4 -24.79 -9.02 5.71
C HIS A 4 -24.25 -10.45 5.60
N CYS A 5 -24.18 -11.02 4.38
CA CYS A 5 -23.53 -12.30 4.13
C CYS A 5 -21.99 -12.19 4.23
N ILE A 6 -21.38 -11.10 3.77
CA ILE A 6 -19.93 -10.89 3.85
C ILE A 6 -19.50 -10.68 5.32
N LEU A 7 -20.23 -9.88 6.10
CA LEU A 7 -19.98 -9.67 7.52
C LEU A 7 -20.14 -10.96 8.35
N HIS A 8 -21.14 -11.79 8.02
CA HIS A 8 -21.35 -13.07 8.70
C HIS A 8 -20.30 -14.12 8.32
N ILE A 9 -19.78 -14.10 7.08
CA ILE A 9 -18.69 -14.98 6.64
C ILE A 9 -17.34 -14.52 7.27
N HIS A 10 -17.12 -13.20 7.41
CA HIS A 10 -15.90 -12.66 8.06
C HIS A 10 -15.89 -12.86 9.58
N GLY A 11 -17.04 -12.73 10.26
CA GLY A 11 -17.15 -13.00 11.69
C GLY A 11 -16.86 -14.46 12.05
N VAL A 12 -17.25 -15.40 11.17
CA VAL A 12 -16.93 -16.83 11.30
C VAL A 12 -15.45 -17.09 10.97
N PHE A 13 -14.85 -16.38 10.00
CA PHE A 13 -13.43 -16.50 9.67
C PHE A 13 -12.48 -15.94 10.75
N LYS A 14 -12.82 -14.81 11.37
CA LYS A 14 -12.03 -14.20 12.47
C LYS A 14 -12.01 -15.11 13.71
N SER A 15 -13.13 -15.75 14.07
CA SER A 15 -13.18 -16.61 15.26
C SER A 15 -12.54 -17.99 15.04
N HIS A 16 -12.63 -18.57 13.83
CA HIS A 16 -12.00 -19.87 13.52
C HIS A 16 -10.48 -19.80 13.36
N TYR A 17 -9.92 -18.72 12.78
CA TYR A 17 -8.46 -18.61 12.58
C TYR A 17 -7.70 -18.14 13.82
N ALA A 18 -8.27 -17.22 14.62
CA ALA A 18 -7.67 -16.82 15.89
C ALA A 18 -7.64 -17.99 16.90
N CYS A 19 -8.74 -18.77 16.96
CA CYS A 19 -8.83 -19.94 17.83
C CYS A 19 -7.89 -21.08 17.41
N ASN A 20 -7.72 -21.34 16.11
CA ASN A 20 -6.82 -22.40 15.63
C ASN A 20 -5.33 -22.08 15.80
N ILE A 21 -4.90 -20.83 15.62
CA ILE A 21 -3.48 -20.46 15.81
C ILE A 21 -3.12 -20.40 17.29
N GLN A 22 -4.01 -19.92 18.16
CA GLN A 22 -3.81 -19.91 19.60
C GLN A 22 -3.83 -21.32 20.19
N ALA A 23 -4.68 -22.23 19.65
CA ALA A 23 -4.67 -23.65 19.98
C ALA A 23 -3.40 -24.35 19.48
N LEU A 24 -2.91 -24.03 18.28
CA LEU A 24 -1.64 -24.55 17.74
C LEU A 24 -0.43 -24.07 18.55
N GLN A 25 -0.39 -22.80 18.98
CA GLN A 25 0.66 -22.28 19.86
C GLN A 25 0.63 -22.92 21.25
N LEU A 26 -0.55 -23.16 21.81
CA LEU A 26 -0.71 -23.84 23.10
C LEU A 26 -0.31 -25.32 22.98
N PHE A 27 -0.68 -25.99 21.88
CA PHE A 27 -0.37 -27.40 21.62
C PHE A 27 1.13 -27.63 21.37
N LEU A 28 1.79 -26.77 20.57
CA LEU A 28 3.25 -26.80 20.38
C LEU A 28 4.02 -26.50 21.67
N SER A 29 3.55 -25.54 22.47
CA SER A 29 4.14 -25.22 23.78
C SER A 29 4.04 -26.39 24.76
N THR A 30 2.89 -27.08 24.80
CA THR A 30 2.66 -28.21 25.71
C THR A 30 3.42 -29.46 25.23
N ALA A 31 3.55 -29.66 23.92
CA ALA A 31 4.33 -30.75 23.34
C ALA A 31 5.83 -30.63 23.62
N LEU A 32 6.40 -29.42 23.44
CA LEU A 32 7.80 -29.12 23.79
C LEU A 32 8.07 -29.20 25.29
N GLU A 33 7.11 -28.83 26.15
CA GLU A 33 7.22 -28.99 27.60
C GLU A 33 7.22 -30.48 28.02
N ASN A 34 6.35 -31.31 27.43
CA ASN A 34 6.31 -32.75 27.70
C ASN A 34 7.58 -33.48 27.19
N GLU A 35 8.14 -33.05 26.07
CA GLU A 35 9.37 -33.61 25.49
C GLU A 35 10.60 -33.23 26.32
N LEU A 36 10.60 -32.01 26.87
CA LEU A 36 11.62 -31.55 27.82
C LEU A 36 11.52 -32.28 29.17
N ASP A 37 10.31 -32.51 29.69
CA ASP A 37 10.10 -33.29 30.93
C ASP A 37 10.54 -34.76 30.77
N ALA A 38 10.38 -35.34 29.58
CA ALA A 38 10.90 -36.67 29.25
C ALA A 38 12.44 -36.70 29.17
N LEU A 39 13.07 -35.66 28.61
CA LEU A 39 14.54 -35.48 28.59
C LEU A 39 15.11 -35.29 30.01
N ILE A 40 14.39 -34.57 30.88
CA ILE A 40 14.72 -34.37 32.30
C ILE A 40 14.70 -35.73 33.04
N ALA A 41 13.66 -36.55 32.85
CA ALA A 41 13.53 -37.87 33.47
C ALA A 41 14.63 -38.86 33.05
N THR A 42 15.09 -38.76 31.79
CA THR A 42 16.16 -39.63 31.24
C THR A 42 17.54 -39.27 31.80
N ILE A 43 17.73 -38.03 32.26
CA ILE A 43 18.98 -37.53 32.83
C ILE A 43 19.10 -37.87 34.34
N GLU A 44 17.98 -38.00 35.06
CA GLU A 44 17.95 -38.36 36.49
C GLU A 44 18.48 -39.78 36.78
N GLU A 45 18.44 -40.72 35.82
CA GLU A 45 18.94 -42.09 36.00
C GLU A 45 20.48 -42.20 36.11
N LYS A 46 21.24 -41.21 35.63
CA LYS A 46 22.71 -41.18 35.69
C LYS A 46 23.16 -40.22 36.79
N ASN A 47 23.21 -40.70 38.03
CA ASN A 47 23.58 -39.97 39.26
C ASN A 47 24.98 -39.32 39.22
N ASN A 48 25.13 -38.23 38.45
CA ASN A 48 26.38 -37.51 38.24
C ASN A 48 26.15 -36.01 38.51
N GLY A 49 26.95 -35.39 39.38
CA GLY A 49 26.69 -34.04 39.92
C GLY A 49 26.48 -32.94 38.87
N ASN A 50 27.04 -33.10 37.67
CA ASN A 50 26.90 -32.16 36.55
C ASN A 50 25.49 -32.17 35.92
N CYS A 51 24.79 -33.31 35.92
CA CYS A 51 23.43 -33.43 35.38
C CYS A 51 22.44 -32.56 36.16
N LYS A 52 22.56 -32.53 37.49
CA LYS A 52 21.69 -31.74 38.36
C LYS A 52 21.81 -30.23 38.10
N GLN A 53 23.03 -29.73 37.89
CA GLN A 53 23.27 -28.32 37.54
C GLN A 53 22.76 -27.96 36.15
N ILE A 54 22.88 -28.87 35.17
CA ILE A 54 22.32 -28.67 33.82
C ILE A 54 20.79 -28.60 33.87
N LEU A 55 20.14 -29.51 34.60
CA LEU A 55 18.68 -29.49 34.78
C LEU A 55 18.20 -28.21 35.49
N GLN A 56 18.98 -27.72 36.46
CA GLN A 56 18.66 -26.49 37.19
C GLN A 56 18.82 -25.23 36.30
N ILE A 57 19.79 -25.23 35.39
CA ILE A 57 19.96 -24.19 34.37
C ILE A 57 18.79 -24.23 33.38
N ILE A 58 18.42 -25.40 32.86
CA ILE A 58 17.26 -25.56 31.95
C ILE A 58 15.96 -25.11 32.63
N ALA A 59 15.74 -25.48 33.89
CA ALA A 59 14.56 -25.06 34.64
C ALA A 59 14.52 -23.55 34.87
N LEU A 60 15.65 -22.92 35.19
CA LEU A 60 15.77 -21.46 35.29
C LEU A 60 15.60 -20.78 33.94
N GLN A 61 16.10 -21.38 32.86
CA GLN A 61 15.91 -20.95 31.47
C GLN A 61 14.41 -20.84 31.15
N ASN A 62 13.67 -21.90 31.44
CA ASN A 62 12.22 -21.95 31.20
C ASN A 62 11.46 -20.94 32.05
N GLN A 63 11.88 -20.72 33.30
CA GLN A 63 11.30 -19.69 34.15
C GLN A 63 11.53 -18.29 33.58
N VAL A 64 12.75 -17.98 33.11
CA VAL A 64 13.06 -16.70 32.47
C VAL A 64 12.25 -16.53 31.19
N THR A 65 12.17 -17.55 30.33
CA THR A 65 11.39 -17.50 29.09
C THR A 65 9.89 -17.31 29.36
N ARG A 66 9.32 -18.01 30.35
CA ARG A 66 7.91 -17.82 30.75
C ARG A 66 7.64 -16.42 31.29
N LEU A 67 8.55 -15.88 32.11
CA LEU A 67 8.43 -14.51 32.63
C LEU A 67 8.56 -13.47 31.52
N GLN A 68 9.45 -13.67 30.54
CA GLN A 68 9.61 -12.79 29.38
C GLN A 68 8.33 -12.76 28.53
N ARG A 69 7.71 -13.93 28.32
CA ARG A 69 6.42 -14.03 27.63
C ARG A 69 5.31 -13.34 28.41
N GLN A 70 5.22 -13.56 29.72
CA GLN A 70 4.21 -12.91 30.57
C GLN A 70 4.37 -11.39 30.62
N GLU A 71 5.60 -10.87 30.68
CA GLU A 71 5.89 -9.44 30.59
C GLU A 71 5.39 -8.87 29.26
N LEU A 72 5.72 -9.52 28.14
CA LEU A 72 5.31 -9.05 26.82
C LEU A 72 3.79 -9.09 26.62
N GLU A 73 3.14 -10.22 26.91
CA GLU A 73 1.69 -10.40 26.76
C GLU A 73 0.92 -9.41 27.63
N PHE A 74 1.39 -9.19 28.86
CA PHE A 74 0.80 -8.21 29.76
C PHE A 74 0.99 -6.78 29.23
N ASN A 75 2.19 -6.44 28.75
CA ASN A 75 2.47 -5.11 28.20
C ASN A 75 1.57 -4.83 26.99
N GLN A 76 1.55 -5.72 25.99
CA GLN A 76 0.71 -5.59 24.79
C GLN A 76 -0.79 -5.48 25.14
N SER A 77 -1.28 -6.35 26.03
CA SER A 77 -2.68 -6.32 26.46
C SER A 77 -3.04 -5.02 27.18
N SER A 78 -2.14 -4.51 28.03
CA SER A 78 -2.36 -3.25 28.75
C SER A 78 -2.28 -2.02 27.85
N GLU A 79 -1.34 -1.97 26.91
CA GLU A 79 -1.19 -0.89 25.92
C GLU A 79 -2.43 -0.80 25.01
N ALA A 80 -2.92 -1.95 24.51
CA ALA A 80 -4.13 -1.99 23.67
C ALA A 80 -5.36 -1.46 24.43
N LYS A 81 -5.51 -1.83 25.70
CA LYS A 81 -6.64 -1.42 26.53
C LYS A 81 -6.56 0.06 26.94
N ILE A 82 -5.34 0.58 27.14
CA ILE A 82 -5.09 2.02 27.34
C ILE A 82 -5.46 2.79 26.07
N ALA A 83 -5.01 2.36 24.90
CA ALA A 83 -5.30 3.01 23.63
C ALA A 83 -6.81 3.02 23.32
N GLU A 84 -7.51 1.91 23.62
CA GLU A 84 -8.98 1.83 23.47
C GLU A 84 -9.70 2.85 24.36
N LEU A 85 -9.30 2.97 25.63
CA LEU A 85 -9.87 3.96 26.55
C LEU A 85 -9.52 5.40 26.13
N GLU A 86 -8.31 5.66 25.61
CA GLU A 86 -7.91 6.97 25.09
C GLU A 86 -8.76 7.38 23.88
N ASN A 87 -9.06 6.45 22.97
CA ASN A 87 -9.96 6.69 21.84
C ASN A 87 -11.40 6.99 22.29
N GLN A 88 -11.97 6.18 23.19
CA GLN A 88 -13.31 6.42 23.73
C GLN A 88 -13.43 7.78 24.44
N LEU A 89 -12.34 8.18 25.13
CA LEU A 89 -12.25 9.46 25.82
C LEU A 89 -12.19 10.63 24.82
N GLN A 90 -11.43 10.49 23.74
CA GLN A 90 -11.36 11.48 22.67
C GLN A 90 -12.71 11.64 21.94
N GLU A 91 -13.35 10.53 21.58
CA GLU A 91 -14.67 10.53 20.93
C GLU A 91 -15.73 11.21 21.82
N THR A 92 -15.73 10.90 23.12
CA THR A 92 -16.64 11.53 24.09
C THR A 92 -16.37 13.05 24.21
N ARG A 93 -15.11 13.48 24.06
CA ARG A 93 -14.71 14.90 24.03
C ARG A 93 -15.24 15.62 22.79
N ASP A 94 -15.17 14.98 21.63
CA ASP A 94 -15.65 15.53 20.37
C ASP A 94 -17.18 15.66 20.38
N GLN A 95 -17.89 14.63 20.86
CA GLN A 95 -19.34 14.69 21.09
C GLN A 95 -19.74 15.81 22.07
N LEU A 96 -18.98 15.99 23.15
CA LEU A 96 -19.21 17.08 24.11
C LEU A 96 -19.02 18.47 23.47
N ASN A 97 -18.03 18.63 22.59
CA ASN A 97 -17.78 19.88 21.88
C ASN A 97 -18.87 20.19 20.85
N GLU A 98 -19.32 19.19 20.09
CA GLU A 98 -20.43 19.32 19.16
C GLU A 98 -21.71 19.76 19.88
N LYS A 99 -22.04 19.13 21.01
CA LYS A 99 -23.20 19.49 21.83
C LYS A 99 -23.10 20.90 22.42
N LYS A 100 -21.90 21.35 22.81
CA LYS A 100 -21.65 22.73 23.22
C LYS A 100 -21.86 23.74 22.09
N ASP A 101 -21.53 23.39 20.85
CA ASP A 101 -21.74 24.26 19.69
C ASP A 101 -23.21 24.28 19.25
N GLU A 102 -23.95 23.18 19.36
CA GLU A 102 -25.41 23.14 19.21
C GLU A 102 -26.12 24.04 20.23
N LEU A 103 -25.64 24.04 21.48
CA LEU A 103 -26.17 24.89 22.56
C LEU A 103 -26.03 26.39 22.23
N LYS A 104 -24.98 26.80 21.51
CA LYS A 104 -24.78 28.21 21.08
C LYS A 104 -25.75 28.65 19.97
N LYS A 105 -26.25 27.72 19.15
CA LYS A 105 -27.03 28.01 17.94
C LYS A 105 -28.54 27.93 18.14
N THR A 106 -29.02 27.22 19.17
CA THR A 106 -30.43 26.81 19.26
C THR A 106 -31.05 27.12 20.62
N ALA A 107 -31.97 28.09 20.68
CA ALA A 107 -32.63 28.50 21.92
C ALA A 107 -33.76 27.55 22.38
N SER A 108 -34.31 26.71 21.49
CA SER A 108 -35.52 25.92 21.73
C SER A 108 -35.31 24.59 22.48
N ARG A 109 -34.06 24.11 22.66
CA ARG A 109 -33.74 22.82 23.33
C ARG A 109 -32.69 22.94 24.44
N ILE A 110 -32.46 24.14 24.97
CA ILE A 110 -31.43 24.42 25.99
C ILE A 110 -31.46 23.43 27.18
N PRO A 111 -32.61 23.11 27.82
CA PRO A 111 -32.62 22.22 28.99
C PRO A 111 -32.20 20.77 28.66
N GLN A 112 -32.55 20.27 27.47
CA GLN A 112 -32.19 18.93 27.01
C GLN A 112 -30.70 18.85 26.68
N LEU A 113 -30.17 19.85 25.98
CA LEU A 113 -28.74 19.92 25.65
C LEU A 113 -27.87 20.05 26.90
N ILE A 114 -28.31 20.78 27.94
CA ILE A 114 -27.60 20.86 29.23
C ILE A 114 -27.53 19.47 29.90
N ALA A 115 -28.63 18.70 29.90
CA ALA A 115 -28.65 17.35 30.47
C ALA A 115 -27.73 16.38 29.70
N GLU A 116 -27.72 16.45 28.36
CA GLU A 116 -26.82 15.67 27.50
C GLU A 116 -25.34 16.04 27.74
N ILE A 117 -25.02 17.33 27.84
CA ILE A 117 -23.67 17.84 28.15
C ILE A 117 -23.21 17.36 29.54
N MET A 118 -24.08 17.42 30.55
CA MET A 118 -23.77 16.90 31.90
C MET A 118 -23.53 15.39 31.88
N GLY A 119 -24.34 14.63 31.12
CA GLY A 119 -24.16 13.19 30.96
C GLY A 119 -22.82 12.83 30.31
N LEU A 120 -22.46 13.53 29.22
CA LEU A 120 -21.17 13.38 28.55
C LEU A 120 -19.99 13.80 29.44
N HIS A 121 -20.15 14.86 30.23
CA HIS A 121 -19.11 15.31 31.17
C HIS A 121 -18.86 14.29 32.29
N ASN A 122 -19.91 13.68 32.84
CA ASN A 122 -19.78 12.61 33.83
C ASN A 122 -19.11 11.37 33.22
N LYS A 123 -19.48 10.99 31.99
CA LYS A 123 -18.84 9.89 31.27
C LYS A 123 -17.35 10.16 31.01
N LEU A 124 -17.00 11.39 30.62
CA LEU A 124 -15.61 11.82 30.43
C LEU A 124 -14.80 11.68 31.73
N THR A 125 -15.36 12.14 32.85
CA THR A 125 -14.72 12.07 34.16
C THR A 125 -14.48 10.61 34.59
N GLU A 126 -15.44 9.72 34.32
CA GLU A 126 -15.33 8.30 34.62
C GLU A 126 -14.30 7.57 33.73
N LEU A 127 -14.22 7.94 32.44
CA LEU A 127 -13.19 7.45 31.53
C LEU A 127 -11.79 7.92 31.92
N GLU A 128 -11.64 9.19 32.34
CA GLU A 128 -10.38 9.73 32.84
C GLU A 128 -9.91 9.00 34.10
N ARG A 129 -10.83 8.72 35.03
CA ARG A 129 -10.56 7.95 36.26
C ARG A 129 -10.10 6.52 35.94
N THR A 130 -10.84 5.80 35.11
CA THR A 130 -10.55 4.40 34.75
C THR A 130 -9.25 4.27 33.96
N LEU A 131 -8.95 5.21 33.06
CA LEU A 131 -7.66 5.28 32.37
C LEU A 131 -6.50 5.45 33.36
N SER A 132 -6.65 6.37 34.32
CA SER A 132 -5.61 6.64 35.32
C SER A 132 -5.36 5.43 36.22
N GLU A 133 -6.43 4.77 36.67
CA GLU A 133 -6.34 3.53 37.47
C GLU A 133 -5.64 2.41 36.68
N LEU A 134 -6.03 2.20 35.42
CA LEU A 134 -5.43 1.17 34.58
C LEU A 134 -3.94 1.42 34.33
N LYS A 135 -3.55 2.67 34.02
CA LYS A 135 -2.14 3.06 33.82
C LYS A 135 -1.28 2.81 35.06
N GLN A 136 -1.81 3.12 36.24
CA GLN A 136 -1.09 2.86 37.49
C GLN A 136 -0.97 1.36 37.76
N THR A 137 -2.06 0.63 37.63
CA THR A 137 -2.09 -0.83 37.92
C THR A 137 -1.21 -1.61 36.93
N SER A 138 -1.14 -1.17 35.67
CA SER A 138 -0.25 -1.77 34.67
C SER A 138 1.21 -1.45 34.94
N ALA A 139 1.54 -0.22 35.35
CA ALA A 139 2.90 0.17 35.72
C ALA A 139 3.42 -0.64 36.93
N ASP A 140 2.64 -0.73 38.01
CA ASP A 140 3.01 -1.47 39.22
C ASP A 140 3.29 -2.95 38.90
N LYS A 141 2.41 -3.58 38.10
CA LYS A 141 2.54 -4.99 37.72
C LYS A 141 3.68 -5.24 36.72
N MET A 142 4.00 -4.28 35.85
CA MET A 142 5.18 -4.34 34.99
C MET A 142 6.46 -4.24 35.80
N GLU A 143 6.51 -3.37 36.81
CA GLU A 143 7.68 -3.22 37.70
C GLU A 143 7.95 -4.52 38.48
N ASP A 144 6.89 -5.17 39.00
CA ASP A 144 6.97 -6.48 39.66
C ASP A 144 7.51 -7.58 38.73
N LEU A 145 6.98 -7.67 37.50
CA LEU A 145 7.41 -8.66 36.51
C LEU A 145 8.88 -8.44 36.10
N GLN A 146 9.29 -7.20 35.86
CA GLN A 146 10.66 -6.85 35.50
C GLN A 146 11.64 -7.13 36.64
N SER A 147 11.25 -6.84 37.88
CA SER A 147 12.04 -7.15 39.07
C SER A 147 12.29 -8.66 39.20
N LEU A 148 11.23 -9.47 39.06
CA LEU A 148 11.29 -10.92 39.15
C LEU A 148 12.13 -11.54 38.02
N LEU A 149 11.96 -11.02 36.79
CA LEU A 149 12.71 -11.45 35.62
C LEU A 149 14.20 -11.13 35.73
N LYS A 150 14.53 -9.95 36.26
CA LYS A 150 15.91 -9.55 36.57
C LYS A 150 16.55 -10.47 37.61
N GLN A 151 15.81 -10.81 38.67
CA GLN A 151 16.28 -11.75 39.70
C GLN A 151 16.57 -13.14 39.11
N LYS A 152 15.65 -13.67 38.29
CA LYS A 152 15.77 -15.00 37.68
C LYS A 152 16.87 -15.06 36.61
N SER A 153 17.02 -13.99 35.83
CA SER A 153 18.12 -13.88 34.85
C SER A 153 19.49 -13.86 35.54
N LYS A 154 19.61 -13.18 36.68
CA LYS A 154 20.84 -13.18 37.48
C LYS A 154 21.17 -14.58 38.03
N GLN A 155 20.18 -15.30 38.57
CA GLN A 155 20.36 -16.69 39.04
C GLN A 155 20.81 -17.63 37.92
N LEU A 156 20.25 -17.45 36.73
CA LEU A 156 20.62 -18.22 35.55
C LEU A 156 22.07 -17.94 35.12
N GLU A 157 22.48 -16.68 35.13
CA GLU A 157 23.84 -16.26 34.77
C GLU A 157 24.89 -16.79 35.77
N GLU A 158 24.59 -16.73 37.07
CA GLU A 158 25.43 -17.30 38.14
C GLU A 158 25.62 -18.82 37.97
N ASN A 159 24.52 -19.56 37.73
CA ASN A 159 24.58 -21.01 37.54
C ASN A 159 25.29 -21.42 36.24
N THR A 160 25.12 -20.65 35.16
CA THR A 160 25.82 -20.88 33.88
C THR A 160 27.32 -20.65 34.04
N THR A 161 27.71 -19.66 34.84
CA THR A 161 29.11 -19.36 35.15
C THR A 161 29.77 -20.46 35.99
N GLN A 162 29.01 -21.05 36.94
CA GLN A 162 29.46 -22.22 37.70
C GLN A 162 29.65 -23.45 36.81
N LEU A 163 28.77 -23.70 35.84
CA LEU A 163 28.91 -24.81 34.88
C LEU A 163 30.13 -24.64 33.98
N ARG A 164 30.42 -23.42 33.50
CA ARG A 164 31.63 -23.11 32.71
C ARG A 164 32.94 -23.47 33.44
N ALA A 165 32.96 -23.36 34.77
CA ALA A 165 34.14 -23.69 35.58
C ALA A 165 34.38 -25.21 35.69
N VAL A 166 33.35 -26.03 35.44
CA VAL A 166 33.40 -27.50 35.55
C VAL A 166 33.49 -28.18 34.18
N ASP A 167 32.79 -27.66 33.16
CA ASP A 167 32.80 -28.17 31.79
C ASP A 167 32.52 -27.05 30.77
N ALA A 168 33.62 -26.47 30.26
CA ALA A 168 33.57 -25.32 29.35
C ALA A 168 32.86 -25.62 28.03
N LYS A 169 32.94 -26.86 27.53
CA LYS A 169 32.44 -27.23 26.20
C LYS A 169 30.92 -27.41 26.18
N ASN A 170 30.37 -28.04 27.22
CA ASN A 170 28.92 -28.18 27.38
C ASN A 170 28.25 -26.83 27.71
N ALA A 171 28.91 -25.98 28.50
CA ALA A 171 28.41 -24.64 28.79
C ALA A 171 28.34 -23.75 27.54
N GLU A 172 29.29 -23.88 26.61
CA GLU A 172 29.32 -23.13 25.34
C GLU A 172 28.19 -23.55 24.39
N GLN A 173 27.85 -24.85 24.35
CA GLN A 173 26.72 -25.36 23.57
C GLN A 173 25.37 -24.94 24.16
N ILE A 174 25.22 -24.99 25.48
CA ILE A 174 24.01 -24.52 26.17
C ILE A 174 23.80 -23.03 25.88
N LEU A 175 24.83 -22.19 26.00
CA LEU A 175 24.74 -20.76 25.66
C LEU A 175 24.36 -20.49 24.20
N LYS A 176 24.79 -21.35 23.26
CA LYS A 176 24.39 -21.27 21.86
C LYS A 176 22.89 -21.55 21.69
N ILE A 177 22.35 -22.54 22.40
CA ILE A 177 20.91 -22.88 22.39
C ILE A 177 20.09 -21.72 22.96
N ILE A 178 20.56 -21.11 24.05
CA ILE A 178 19.94 -19.95 24.70
C ILE A 178 19.85 -18.76 23.74
N GLU A 179 20.93 -18.49 23.02
CA GLU A 179 20.99 -17.39 22.05
C GLU A 179 20.07 -17.63 20.86
N LEU A 180 20.01 -18.87 20.34
CA LEU A 180 19.08 -19.24 19.26
C LEU A 180 17.61 -19.13 19.69
N GLN A 181 17.27 -19.53 20.91
CA GLN A 181 15.92 -19.37 21.47
C GLN A 181 15.55 -17.89 21.67
N LYS A 182 16.50 -17.05 22.08
CA LYS A 182 16.30 -15.60 22.21
C LYS A 182 16.02 -14.95 20.85
N GLN A 183 16.76 -15.33 19.81
CA GLN A 183 16.54 -14.87 18.44
C GLN A 183 15.18 -15.33 17.89
N MET A 184 14.79 -16.58 18.19
CA MET A 184 13.49 -17.12 17.77
C MET A 184 12.31 -16.37 18.42
N ASN A 185 12.41 -16.03 19.72
CA ASN A 185 11.41 -15.21 20.41
C ASN A 185 11.29 -13.80 19.80
N VAL A 186 12.40 -13.13 19.48
CA VAL A 186 12.36 -11.79 18.86
C VAL A 186 11.63 -11.82 17.52
N ILE A 187 11.94 -12.79 16.65
CA ILE A 187 11.28 -12.96 15.34
C ILE A 187 9.78 -13.24 15.52
N GLN A 188 9.40 -14.01 16.54
CA GLN A 188 8.01 -14.36 16.82
C GLN A 188 7.20 -13.16 17.34
N ILE A 189 7.85 -12.21 18.02
CA ILE A 189 7.28 -10.94 18.50
C ILE A 189 7.16 -9.92 17.35
N GLU A 190 8.16 -9.84 16.49
CA GLU A 190 8.11 -8.98 15.29
C GLU A 190 7.01 -9.44 14.33
N ALA A 191 6.81 -10.75 14.18
CA ALA A 191 5.75 -11.32 13.37
C ALA A 191 4.33 -11.09 13.93
N SER A 192 4.16 -10.94 15.25
CA SER A 192 2.85 -10.61 15.84
C SER A 192 2.53 -9.12 15.76
N LYS A 193 3.51 -8.24 16.03
CA LYS A 193 3.35 -6.79 15.87
C LYS A 193 3.00 -6.37 14.44
N GLY A 194 3.71 -6.88 13.44
CA GLY A 194 3.44 -6.56 12.04
C GLY A 194 2.04 -6.99 11.55
N LYS A 195 1.41 -7.97 12.22
CA LYS A 195 0.09 -8.48 11.89
C LYS A 195 -1.05 -7.59 12.40
N ASP A 196 -0.88 -7.03 13.59
CA ASP A 196 -1.86 -6.13 14.20
C ASP A 196 -1.81 -4.73 13.57
N GLU A 197 -0.62 -4.25 13.20
CA GLU A 197 -0.44 -2.98 12.47
C GLU A 197 -1.06 -3.03 11.06
N THR A 198 -0.77 -4.08 10.28
CA THR A 198 -1.36 -4.25 8.93
C THR A 198 -2.87 -4.47 8.97
N ALA A 199 -3.40 -5.17 9.98
CA ALA A 199 -4.85 -5.33 10.14
C ALA A 199 -5.55 -4.01 10.51
N SER A 200 -4.90 -3.16 11.31
CA SER A 200 -5.40 -1.83 11.67
C SER A 200 -5.41 -0.89 10.45
N GLU A 201 -4.34 -0.88 9.64
CA GLU A 201 -4.27 -0.10 8.41
C GLU A 201 -5.32 -0.52 7.37
N ILE A 202 -5.55 -1.82 7.20
CA ILE A 202 -6.61 -2.33 6.30
C ILE A 202 -7.99 -1.87 6.78
N SER A 203 -8.25 -1.90 8.09
CA SER A 203 -9.53 -1.46 8.65
C SER A 203 -9.74 0.05 8.46
N ALA A 204 -8.69 0.86 8.65
CA ALA A 204 -8.74 2.31 8.45
C ALA A 204 -8.97 2.67 6.97
N LEU A 205 -8.34 1.95 6.03
CA LEU A 205 -8.56 2.15 4.60
C LEU A 205 -9.99 1.75 4.16
N GLN A 206 -10.57 0.73 4.79
CA GLN A 206 -11.96 0.32 4.55
C GLN A 206 -12.97 1.37 5.03
N GLU A 207 -12.75 1.94 6.21
CA GLU A 207 -13.59 3.00 6.76
C GLU A 207 -13.54 4.27 5.89
N GLN A 208 -12.35 4.61 5.37
CA GLN A 208 -12.20 5.70 4.40
C GLN A 208 -12.93 5.42 3.07
N LEU A 209 -12.96 4.18 2.61
CA LEU A 209 -13.67 3.79 1.39
C LEU A 209 -15.20 3.95 1.57
N GLU A 210 -15.76 3.46 2.68
CA GLU A 210 -17.20 3.60 2.99
C GLU A 210 -17.63 5.07 3.09
N ALA A 211 -16.85 5.91 3.79
CA ALA A 211 -17.13 7.34 3.89
C ALA A 211 -17.15 8.03 2.52
N ARG A 212 -16.27 7.60 1.60
CA ARG A 212 -16.19 8.12 0.23
C ARG A 212 -17.34 7.64 -0.65
N GLU A 213 -17.82 6.41 -0.45
CA GLU A 213 -19.00 5.89 -1.14
C GLU A 213 -20.28 6.62 -0.71
N GLU A 214 -20.45 6.91 0.59
CA GLU A 214 -21.57 7.74 1.08
C GLU A 214 -21.53 9.16 0.49
N GLU A 215 -20.34 9.77 0.41
CA GLU A 215 -20.18 11.10 -0.20
C GLU A 215 -20.54 11.10 -1.69
N SER A 216 -20.17 10.04 -2.43
CA SER A 216 -20.54 9.85 -3.83
C SER A 216 -22.06 9.66 -4.01
N ALA A 217 -22.70 8.85 -3.16
CA ALA A 217 -24.14 8.64 -3.16
C ALA A 217 -24.90 9.96 -2.86
N ARG A 218 -24.40 10.76 -1.93
CA ARG A 218 -24.95 12.09 -1.60
C ARG A 218 -24.84 13.05 -2.80
N CYS A 219 -23.73 13.03 -3.52
CA CYS A 219 -23.55 13.82 -4.73
C CYS A 219 -24.51 13.37 -5.86
N GLN A 220 -24.73 12.06 -6.06
CA GLN A 220 -25.71 11.56 -7.02
C GLN A 220 -27.14 11.98 -6.68
N ALA A 221 -27.52 11.94 -5.41
CA ALA A 221 -28.83 12.39 -4.96
C ALA A 221 -29.07 13.88 -5.27
N GLN A 222 -28.05 14.73 -5.05
CA GLN A 222 -28.10 16.15 -5.41
C GLN A 222 -28.22 16.37 -6.92
N ASN A 223 -27.50 15.61 -7.75
CA ASN A 223 -27.64 15.70 -9.21
C ASN A 223 -29.07 15.38 -9.66
N LYS A 224 -29.70 14.36 -9.08
CA LYS A 224 -31.08 13.98 -9.39
C LYS A 224 -32.09 15.05 -8.98
N ASP A 225 -31.85 15.75 -7.87
CA ASP A 225 -32.65 16.91 -7.46
C ASP A 225 -32.52 18.07 -8.44
N LEU A 226 -31.29 18.36 -8.89
CA LEU A 226 -31.04 19.39 -9.91
C LEU A 226 -31.71 19.07 -11.25
N GLU A 227 -31.68 17.81 -11.70
CA GLU A 227 -32.38 17.35 -12.90
C GLU A 227 -33.90 17.52 -12.76
N LYS A 228 -34.46 17.19 -11.59
CA LYS A 228 -35.89 17.39 -11.32
C LYS A 228 -36.27 18.87 -11.37
N ARG A 229 -35.47 19.74 -10.74
CA ARG A 229 -35.70 21.19 -10.78
C ARG A 229 -35.63 21.77 -12.19
N LEU A 230 -34.76 21.22 -13.05
CA LEU A 230 -34.70 21.58 -14.46
C LEU A 230 -36.00 21.17 -15.18
N GLY A 231 -36.48 19.95 -14.96
CA GLY A 231 -37.74 19.47 -15.51
C GLY A 231 -38.97 20.28 -15.05
N ASP A 232 -39.02 20.67 -13.77
CA ASP A 232 -40.08 21.52 -13.23
C ASP A 232 -40.10 22.91 -13.92
N LYS A 233 -38.94 23.44 -14.32
CA LYS A 233 -38.83 24.70 -15.06
C LYS A 233 -39.24 24.58 -16.53
N ASP A 234 -38.92 23.47 -17.17
CA ASP A 234 -39.40 23.18 -18.52
C ASP A 234 -40.94 23.08 -18.56
N ALA A 235 -41.56 22.46 -17.55
CA ALA A 235 -43.01 22.39 -17.40
C ALA A 235 -43.65 23.78 -17.14
N GLN A 236 -42.97 24.66 -16.41
CA GLN A 236 -43.42 26.05 -16.21
C GLN A 236 -43.41 26.84 -17.54
N CYS A 237 -42.41 26.58 -18.41
CA CYS A 237 -42.32 27.22 -19.72
C CYS A 237 -43.41 26.73 -20.68
N SER A 238 -43.78 25.44 -20.65
CA SER A 238 -44.88 24.92 -21.49
C SER A 238 -46.24 25.52 -21.08
N GLY A 239 -46.50 25.69 -19.78
CA GLY A 239 -47.77 26.28 -19.32
C GLY A 239 -47.99 27.74 -19.74
N LEU A 240 -46.90 28.52 -19.87
CA LEU A 240 -46.97 29.90 -20.41
C LEU A 240 -47.27 29.91 -21.92
N GLN A 241 -46.72 28.94 -22.66
CA GLN A 241 -46.96 28.80 -24.10
C GLN A 241 -48.42 28.45 -24.39
N ASP A 242 -48.99 27.46 -23.68
CA ASP A 242 -50.40 27.07 -23.86
C ASP A 242 -51.38 28.23 -23.60
N ARG A 243 -51.07 29.06 -22.59
CA ARG A 243 -51.86 30.24 -22.24
C ARG A 243 -51.74 31.34 -23.30
N TYR A 244 -50.57 31.50 -23.91
CA TYR A 244 -50.35 32.43 -25.03
C TYR A 244 -51.18 32.00 -26.25
N ASP A 245 -51.13 30.72 -26.63
CA ASP A 245 -51.86 30.18 -27.78
C ASP A 245 -53.39 30.31 -27.58
N SER A 246 -53.88 30.05 -26.37
CA SER A 246 -55.30 30.25 -26.01
C SER A 246 -55.76 31.71 -26.13
N LEU A 247 -54.90 32.68 -25.76
CA LEU A 247 -55.22 34.10 -25.93
C LEU A 247 -55.20 34.52 -27.40
N GLN A 248 -54.29 33.95 -28.20
CA GLN A 248 -54.20 34.19 -29.63
C GLN A 248 -55.49 33.75 -30.36
N ASP A 249 -56.04 32.58 -30.02
CA ASP A 249 -57.32 32.10 -30.56
C ASP A 249 -58.50 33.02 -30.18
N LYS A 250 -58.51 33.53 -28.94
CA LYS A 250 -59.53 34.47 -28.46
C LYS A 250 -59.42 35.82 -29.17
N LEU A 251 -58.20 36.29 -29.44
CA LEU A 251 -57.94 37.52 -30.19
C LEU A 251 -58.46 37.40 -31.63
N GLY A 252 -58.13 36.31 -32.33
CA GLY A 252 -58.65 36.04 -33.68
C GLY A 252 -60.18 35.93 -33.72
N SER A 253 -60.77 35.29 -32.71
CA SER A 253 -62.23 35.22 -32.58
C SER A 253 -62.90 36.59 -32.35
N ALA A 254 -62.25 37.51 -31.63
CA ALA A 254 -62.74 38.87 -31.43
C ALA A 254 -62.59 39.72 -32.70
N MET A 255 -61.46 39.60 -33.42
CA MET A 255 -61.23 40.26 -34.71
C MET A 255 -62.25 39.83 -35.78
N ASN A 256 -62.61 38.54 -35.84
CA ASN A 256 -63.64 38.03 -36.76
C ASN A 256 -65.07 38.50 -36.39
N LYS A 257 -65.34 38.84 -35.12
CA LYS A 257 -66.63 39.42 -34.73
C LYS A 257 -66.77 40.88 -35.16
N LEU A 258 -65.65 41.56 -35.42
CA LEU A 258 -65.62 42.92 -35.97
C LEU A 258 -66.12 42.98 -37.44
N ASP A 259 -65.98 41.88 -38.19
CA ASP A 259 -66.38 41.76 -39.62
C ASP A 259 -67.88 41.99 -39.89
N ASN A 260 -68.74 41.83 -38.88
CA ASN A 260 -70.19 41.81 -39.08
C ASN A 260 -70.88 43.17 -38.83
N VAL A 261 -70.16 44.22 -38.43
CA VAL A 261 -70.79 45.47 -37.93
C VAL A 261 -70.01 46.77 -38.26
N THR A 262 -68.73 46.76 -38.66
CA THR A 262 -67.90 47.98 -38.81
C THR A 262 -67.70 48.50 -40.24
N GLY A 263 -67.33 49.78 -40.37
CA GLY A 263 -66.69 50.30 -41.57
C GLY A 263 -65.29 49.71 -41.75
N TYR A 264 -65.01 49.17 -42.93
CA TYR A 264 -63.82 48.42 -43.34
C TYR A 264 -62.47 48.95 -42.79
N ASN A 265 -62.33 50.26 -42.59
CA ASN A 265 -61.10 50.91 -42.15
C ASN A 265 -60.75 50.68 -40.66
N ASP A 266 -61.73 50.57 -39.75
CA ASP A 266 -61.46 50.38 -38.31
C ASP A 266 -60.84 48.99 -38.03
N LYS A 267 -61.33 47.96 -38.73
CA LYS A 267 -60.80 46.60 -38.67
C LYS A 267 -59.38 46.53 -39.21
N LEU A 268 -59.14 47.23 -40.31
CA LEU A 268 -57.86 47.22 -41.02
C LEU A 268 -56.74 47.87 -40.20
N VAL A 269 -57.04 48.96 -39.47
CA VAL A 269 -56.10 49.58 -38.50
C VAL A 269 -55.69 48.58 -37.41
N LEU A 270 -56.65 47.83 -36.86
CA LEU A 270 -56.37 46.83 -35.81
C LEU A 270 -55.62 45.60 -36.37
N GLU A 271 -55.92 45.15 -37.58
CA GLU A 271 -55.22 44.06 -38.26
C GLU A 271 -53.76 44.43 -38.56
N VAL A 272 -53.51 45.61 -39.13
CA VAL A 272 -52.15 46.10 -39.42
C VAL A 272 -51.35 46.29 -38.14
N TRP A 273 -51.95 46.87 -37.09
CA TRP A 273 -51.27 47.03 -35.79
C TRP A 273 -50.93 45.67 -35.14
N THR A 274 -51.85 44.70 -35.18
CA THR A 274 -51.62 43.35 -34.62
C THR A 274 -50.51 42.62 -35.36
N LEU A 275 -50.57 42.58 -36.70
CA LEU A 275 -49.57 41.92 -37.53
C LEU A 275 -48.19 42.58 -37.41
N THR A 276 -48.13 43.90 -37.27
CA THR A 276 -46.87 44.63 -37.05
C THR A 276 -46.18 44.17 -35.77
N ASN A 277 -46.96 43.98 -34.68
CA ASN A 277 -46.44 43.49 -33.40
C ASN A 277 -46.01 42.01 -33.48
N GLU A 278 -46.79 41.16 -34.15
CA GLU A 278 -46.47 39.73 -34.34
C GLU A 278 -45.17 39.53 -35.15
N VAL A 279 -45.00 40.27 -36.25
CA VAL A 279 -43.80 40.21 -37.10
C VAL A 279 -42.57 40.64 -36.31
N ASP A 280 -42.65 41.71 -35.51
CA ASP A 280 -41.53 42.17 -34.70
C ASP A 280 -41.14 41.17 -33.59
N ASP A 281 -42.13 40.53 -32.95
CA ASP A 281 -41.89 39.49 -31.95
C ASP A 281 -41.22 38.24 -32.56
N LEU A 282 -41.71 37.79 -33.72
CA LEU A 282 -41.12 36.67 -34.46
C LEU A 282 -39.69 36.97 -34.92
N LYS A 283 -39.38 38.20 -35.35
CA LYS A 283 -38.01 38.65 -35.65
C LYS A 283 -37.09 38.55 -34.44
N LYS A 284 -37.56 38.87 -33.24
CA LYS A 284 -36.75 38.75 -32.01
C LYS A 284 -36.55 37.30 -31.59
N ARG A 285 -37.57 36.46 -31.76
CA ARG A 285 -37.52 35.02 -31.43
C ARG A 285 -36.62 34.23 -32.37
N THR A 286 -36.57 34.57 -33.65
CA THR A 286 -35.65 33.96 -34.63
C THR A 286 -34.18 34.25 -34.32
N VAL A 287 -33.86 35.46 -33.84
CA VAL A 287 -32.49 35.85 -33.44
C VAL A 287 -32.01 35.12 -32.17
N THR A 288 -32.92 34.70 -31.29
CA THR A 288 -32.57 34.19 -29.94
C THR A 288 -32.76 32.69 -29.73
N SER A 289 -33.26 31.92 -30.71
CA SER A 289 -33.66 30.52 -30.55
C SER A 289 -32.98 29.58 -31.54
N ALA A 290 -31.79 29.05 -31.19
CA ALA A 290 -30.99 28.20 -32.09
C ALA A 290 -31.69 26.89 -32.53
N ALA A 291 -32.55 26.31 -31.69
CA ALA A 291 -33.14 24.98 -31.93
C ALA A 291 -34.35 24.98 -32.89
N LYS A 292 -35.02 26.12 -33.09
CA LYS A 292 -36.25 26.24 -33.92
C LYS A 292 -36.18 27.35 -34.99
N ILE A 293 -34.97 27.82 -35.34
CA ILE A 293 -34.77 28.93 -36.28
C ILE A 293 -35.55 28.73 -37.59
N ASN A 294 -35.45 27.56 -38.21
CA ASN A 294 -36.03 27.30 -39.53
C ASN A 294 -37.57 27.37 -39.54
N GLU A 295 -38.21 26.86 -38.48
CA GLU A 295 -39.67 26.86 -38.34
C GLU A 295 -40.19 28.28 -38.05
N LEU A 296 -39.52 28.99 -37.12
CA LEU A 296 -39.84 30.38 -36.80
C LEU A 296 -39.61 31.32 -37.98
N GLN A 297 -38.58 31.08 -38.79
CA GLN A 297 -38.28 31.89 -39.97
C GLN A 297 -39.35 31.75 -41.04
N LYS A 298 -39.84 30.52 -41.28
CA LYS A 298 -40.93 30.28 -42.23
C LYS A 298 -42.22 31.01 -41.81
N LEU A 299 -42.59 30.91 -40.53
CA LEU A 299 -43.76 31.59 -39.98
C LEU A 299 -43.61 33.12 -40.07
N LEU A 300 -42.40 33.63 -39.81
CA LEU A 300 -42.08 35.05 -39.95
C LEU A 300 -42.27 35.54 -41.40
N ASP A 301 -41.78 34.79 -42.38
CA ASP A 301 -41.92 35.15 -43.80
C ASP A 301 -43.38 35.15 -44.26
N GLU A 302 -44.20 34.21 -43.75
CA GLU A 302 -45.65 34.18 -43.99
C GLU A 302 -46.35 35.42 -43.41
N LYS A 303 -46.02 35.78 -42.16
CA LYS A 303 -46.59 36.95 -41.48
C LYS A 303 -46.16 38.28 -42.08
N ILE A 304 -44.92 38.40 -42.58
CA ILE A 304 -44.45 39.58 -43.32
C ILE A 304 -45.28 39.79 -44.60
N LYS A 305 -45.59 38.71 -45.33
CA LYS A 305 -46.43 38.78 -46.54
C LYS A 305 -47.87 39.20 -46.20
N GLU A 306 -48.42 38.66 -45.11
CA GLU A 306 -49.75 39.04 -44.63
C GLU A 306 -49.82 40.52 -44.23
N LEU A 307 -48.82 41.00 -43.47
CA LEU A 307 -48.70 42.40 -43.08
C LEU A 307 -48.59 43.33 -44.30
N ALA A 308 -47.76 42.98 -45.29
CA ALA A 308 -47.59 43.78 -46.50
C ALA A 308 -48.92 43.95 -47.27
N LYS A 309 -49.69 42.87 -47.39
CA LYS A 309 -51.01 42.90 -48.03
C LYS A 309 -51.98 43.80 -47.28
N LYS A 310 -52.06 43.67 -45.95
CA LYS A 310 -52.97 44.46 -45.10
C LYS A 310 -52.57 45.94 -45.02
N THR A 311 -51.26 46.23 -45.07
CA THR A 311 -50.74 47.59 -45.16
C THR A 311 -51.16 48.24 -46.47
N GLN A 312 -51.06 47.53 -47.60
CA GLN A 312 -51.52 48.05 -48.89
C GLN A 312 -53.04 48.30 -48.90
N GLU A 313 -53.82 47.36 -48.36
CA GLU A 313 -55.28 47.55 -48.20
C GLU A 313 -55.57 48.82 -47.37
N LEU A 314 -54.77 49.14 -46.36
CA LEU A 314 -54.92 50.34 -45.52
C LEU A 314 -54.58 51.62 -46.30
N GLU A 315 -53.50 51.61 -47.07
CA GLU A 315 -53.07 52.73 -47.92
C GLU A 315 -54.14 53.11 -48.95
N ASP A 316 -54.81 52.11 -49.53
CA ASP A 316 -55.80 52.31 -50.57
C ASP A 316 -57.14 52.86 -50.03
N ASN A 317 -57.47 52.65 -48.74
CA ASN A 317 -58.82 52.85 -48.20
C ASN A 317 -58.92 53.81 -46.99
N ALA A 318 -57.85 54.04 -46.23
CA ALA A 318 -57.89 54.85 -45.02
C ALA A 318 -57.75 56.36 -45.29
N PRO A 319 -58.42 57.23 -44.50
CA PRO A 319 -58.15 58.67 -44.54
C PRO A 319 -56.78 58.97 -43.92
N GLN A 320 -55.93 59.71 -44.64
CA GLN A 320 -54.56 60.05 -44.22
C GLN A 320 -53.72 58.81 -43.85
N PRO A 321 -53.55 57.84 -44.77
CA PRO A 321 -52.92 56.56 -44.48
C PRO A 321 -51.47 56.69 -44.01
N GLU A 322 -50.74 57.70 -44.51
CA GLU A 322 -49.37 58.02 -44.08
C GLU A 322 -49.29 58.33 -42.58
N ASN A 323 -50.22 59.14 -42.06
CA ASN A 323 -50.29 59.49 -40.64
C ASN A 323 -50.66 58.27 -39.80
N VAL A 324 -51.63 57.47 -40.24
CA VAL A 324 -52.08 56.26 -39.54
C VAL A 324 -50.96 55.21 -39.46
N LEU A 325 -50.23 54.97 -40.56
CA LEU A 325 -49.08 54.08 -40.58
C LEU A 325 -47.93 54.59 -39.70
N ARG A 326 -47.67 55.91 -39.71
CA ARG A 326 -46.67 56.51 -38.83
C ARG A 326 -47.04 56.34 -37.35
N ILE A 327 -48.31 56.51 -37.00
CA ILE A 327 -48.84 56.28 -35.64
C ILE A 327 -48.66 54.81 -35.24
N ILE A 328 -48.99 53.85 -36.10
CA ILE A 328 -48.79 52.42 -35.86
C ILE A 328 -47.29 52.10 -35.66
N ALA A 329 -46.41 52.72 -36.46
CA ALA A 329 -44.97 52.53 -36.35
C ALA A 329 -44.41 53.07 -35.02
N ILE A 330 -44.80 54.29 -34.61
CA ILE A 330 -44.40 54.87 -33.32
C ILE A 330 -44.96 54.04 -32.16
N GLN A 331 -46.19 53.54 -32.26
CA GLN A 331 -46.77 52.63 -31.25
C GLN A 331 -45.96 51.34 -31.10
N ASN A 332 -45.47 50.76 -32.20
CA ASN A 332 -44.63 49.57 -32.17
C ASN A 332 -43.23 49.87 -31.58
N GLU A 333 -42.66 51.04 -31.87
CA GLU A 333 -41.39 51.48 -31.29
C GLU A 333 -41.49 51.67 -29.76
N ILE A 334 -42.57 52.32 -29.30
CA ILE A 334 -42.91 52.42 -27.87
C ILE A 334 -43.04 51.02 -27.25
N LEU A 335 -43.77 50.12 -27.90
CA LEU A 335 -43.97 48.74 -27.44
C LEU A 335 -42.63 47.97 -27.32
N ASN A 336 -41.68 48.25 -28.20
CA ASN A 336 -40.35 47.66 -28.20
C ASN A 336 -39.46 48.17 -27.07
N LEU A 337 -39.42 49.49 -26.88
CA LEU A 337 -38.71 50.11 -25.75
C LEU A 337 -39.29 49.66 -24.41
N GLN A 338 -40.59 49.34 -24.36
CA GLN A 338 -41.23 48.75 -23.19
C GLN A 338 -40.89 47.26 -22.97
N LYS A 339 -40.52 46.48 -24.01
CA LYS A 339 -40.19 45.05 -23.86
C LYS A 339 -38.75 44.78 -23.38
N GLY A 340 -37.82 45.74 -23.50
CA GLY A 340 -36.43 45.58 -23.07
C GLY A 340 -36.25 45.61 -21.54
N VAL A 341 -35.11 45.13 -21.04
CA VAL A 341 -34.70 45.26 -19.63
C VAL A 341 -34.68 46.74 -19.26
N SER A 342 -35.57 47.14 -18.35
CA SER A 342 -35.83 48.53 -17.99
C SER A 342 -34.59 49.17 -17.36
N ASN A 343 -33.94 50.09 -18.09
CA ASN A 343 -33.12 51.14 -17.49
C ASN A 343 -33.91 52.46 -17.54
N GLY A 344 -33.74 53.32 -16.54
CA GLY A 344 -34.49 54.58 -16.41
C GLY A 344 -34.52 55.45 -17.68
N THR A 345 -33.48 55.35 -18.51
CA THR A 345 -33.32 56.00 -19.82
C THR A 345 -34.42 55.68 -20.84
N ASN A 346 -35.04 54.49 -20.75
CA ASN A 346 -36.09 54.09 -21.69
C ASN A 346 -37.40 54.85 -21.43
N PHE A 347 -37.67 55.27 -20.18
CA PHE A 347 -38.91 55.97 -19.85
C PHE A 347 -38.98 57.36 -20.47
N ASP A 348 -37.86 58.09 -20.49
CA ASP A 348 -37.80 59.43 -21.09
C ASP A 348 -37.92 59.38 -22.62
N GLN A 349 -37.31 58.36 -23.24
CA GLN A 349 -37.44 58.10 -24.68
C GLN A 349 -38.89 57.76 -25.05
N ILE A 350 -39.54 56.89 -24.26
CA ILE A 350 -40.94 56.54 -24.49
C ILE A 350 -41.83 57.78 -24.30
N ALA A 351 -41.59 58.61 -23.29
CA ALA A 351 -42.37 59.84 -23.08
C ALA A 351 -42.25 60.82 -24.26
N ALA A 352 -41.07 60.93 -24.88
CA ALA A 352 -40.88 61.74 -26.09
C ALA A 352 -41.68 61.19 -27.29
N LEU A 353 -41.64 59.87 -27.51
CA LEU A 353 -42.43 59.21 -28.57
C LEU A 353 -43.94 59.31 -28.32
N GLU A 354 -44.39 59.23 -27.07
CA GLU A 354 -45.79 59.42 -26.68
C GLU A 354 -46.29 60.84 -27.01
N ASN A 355 -45.44 61.87 -26.85
CA ASN A 355 -45.78 63.23 -27.24
C ASN A 355 -45.85 63.41 -28.77
N GLU A 356 -44.94 62.79 -29.53
CA GLU A 356 -45.02 62.74 -31.00
C GLU A 356 -46.30 62.03 -31.46
N LEU A 357 -46.66 60.92 -30.79
CA LEU A 357 -47.87 60.15 -31.03
C LEU A 357 -49.14 60.99 -30.79
N ASP A 358 -49.24 61.67 -29.64
CA ASP A 358 -50.38 62.51 -29.30
C ASP A 358 -50.54 63.67 -30.30
N ALA A 359 -49.43 64.27 -30.75
CA ALA A 359 -49.44 65.31 -31.78
C ALA A 359 -49.94 64.79 -33.14
N LEU A 360 -49.49 63.63 -33.59
CA LEU A 360 -49.93 63.02 -34.85
C LEU A 360 -51.41 62.62 -34.81
N ILE A 361 -51.86 62.02 -33.71
CA ILE A 361 -53.26 61.62 -33.55
C ILE A 361 -54.19 62.85 -33.56
N ALA A 362 -53.75 63.99 -33.02
CA ALA A 362 -54.53 65.23 -33.07
C ALA A 362 -54.81 65.71 -34.51
N THR A 363 -53.89 65.46 -35.45
CA THR A 363 -53.99 65.85 -36.87
C THR A 363 -54.92 64.98 -37.72
N ILE A 364 -55.39 63.83 -37.20
CA ILE A 364 -56.32 62.96 -37.93
C ILE A 364 -57.69 63.65 -38.05
N GLU A 365 -58.19 63.79 -39.29
CA GLU A 365 -59.55 64.27 -39.59
C GLU A 365 -60.56 63.10 -39.61
N GLU A 366 -61.63 63.20 -38.82
CA GLU A 366 -62.75 62.24 -38.87
C GLU A 366 -63.69 62.59 -40.04
N LYS A 367 -63.46 61.97 -41.21
CA LYS A 367 -64.45 61.99 -42.32
C LYS A 367 -65.16 60.64 -42.40
N ASN A 368 -66.48 60.68 -42.61
CA ASN A 368 -67.37 59.52 -42.80
C ASN A 368 -67.57 58.56 -41.60
N ASN A 369 -67.85 59.07 -40.39
CA ASN A 369 -68.25 58.25 -39.22
C ASN A 369 -67.24 57.16 -38.79
N GLY A 370 -65.95 57.27 -39.14
CA GLY A 370 -64.93 56.31 -38.72
C GLY A 370 -64.43 56.57 -37.29
N ASN A 371 -64.20 55.51 -36.52
CA ASN A 371 -63.74 55.60 -35.12
C ASN A 371 -62.21 55.55 -34.97
N CYS A 372 -61.47 55.46 -36.09
CA CYS A 372 -60.01 55.33 -36.14
C CYS A 372 -59.26 56.29 -35.19
N LYS A 373 -59.61 57.58 -35.16
CA LYS A 373 -58.96 58.56 -34.28
C LYS A 373 -59.13 58.20 -32.81
N GLN A 374 -60.36 57.88 -32.39
CA GLN A 374 -60.69 57.50 -31.02
C GLN A 374 -60.04 56.17 -30.63
N ILE A 375 -59.98 55.19 -31.54
CA ILE A 375 -59.30 53.90 -31.33
C ILE A 375 -57.79 54.13 -31.09
N LEU A 376 -57.15 54.93 -31.94
CA LEU A 376 -55.73 55.25 -31.80
C LEU A 376 -55.43 56.03 -30.52
N GLN A 377 -56.32 56.95 -30.09
CA GLN A 377 -56.22 57.65 -28.80
C GLN A 377 -56.36 56.70 -27.61
N ILE A 378 -57.30 55.75 -27.65
CA ILE A 378 -57.50 54.76 -26.59
C ILE A 378 -56.26 53.86 -26.46
N ILE A 379 -55.73 53.37 -27.58
CA ILE A 379 -54.49 52.56 -27.61
C ILE A 379 -53.30 53.37 -27.05
N ALA A 380 -53.15 54.64 -27.44
CA ALA A 380 -52.09 55.53 -26.95
C ALA A 380 -52.20 55.76 -25.44
N LEU A 381 -53.39 56.10 -24.94
CA LEU A 381 -53.65 56.33 -23.51
C LEU A 381 -53.47 55.06 -22.68
N GLN A 382 -53.88 53.89 -23.18
CA GLN A 382 -53.63 52.61 -22.49
C GLN A 382 -52.13 52.31 -22.37
N ASN A 383 -51.34 52.59 -23.41
CA ASN A 383 -49.88 52.44 -23.35
C ASN A 383 -49.24 53.40 -22.35
N GLN A 384 -49.69 54.67 -22.31
CA GLN A 384 -49.24 55.68 -21.33
C GLN A 384 -49.57 55.25 -19.89
N VAL A 385 -50.82 54.82 -19.61
CA VAL A 385 -51.26 54.34 -18.30
C VAL A 385 -50.43 53.11 -17.86
N THR A 386 -50.24 52.15 -18.76
CA THR A 386 -49.46 50.93 -18.47
C THR A 386 -47.99 51.26 -18.16
N ARG A 387 -47.39 52.21 -18.90
CA ARG A 387 -46.02 52.69 -18.63
C ARG A 387 -45.92 53.36 -17.27
N LEU A 388 -46.83 54.28 -16.95
CA LEU A 388 -46.83 55.03 -15.70
C LEU A 388 -47.01 54.10 -14.49
N GLN A 389 -47.91 53.12 -14.57
CA GLN A 389 -48.06 52.08 -13.55
C GLN A 389 -46.76 51.28 -13.33
N ARG A 390 -46.08 50.92 -14.43
CA ARG A 390 -44.80 50.21 -14.32
C ARG A 390 -43.70 51.09 -13.73
N GLN A 391 -43.63 52.35 -14.15
CA GLN A 391 -42.65 53.32 -13.66
C GLN A 391 -42.83 53.58 -12.16
N GLU A 392 -44.08 53.69 -11.69
CA GLU A 392 -44.43 53.79 -10.26
C GLU A 392 -43.93 52.56 -9.49
N LEU A 393 -44.26 51.35 -9.97
CA LEU A 393 -43.86 50.10 -9.32
C LEU A 393 -42.33 49.92 -9.26
N GLU A 394 -41.62 50.12 -10.38
CA GLU A 394 -40.17 49.95 -10.46
C GLU A 394 -39.44 51.01 -9.62
N PHE A 395 -39.92 52.26 -9.61
CA PHE A 395 -39.37 53.31 -8.77
C PHE A 395 -39.58 53.02 -7.28
N ASN A 396 -40.79 52.59 -6.88
CA ASN A 396 -41.08 52.23 -5.51
C ASN A 396 -40.17 51.09 -5.03
N GLN A 397 -40.10 49.98 -5.76
CA GLN A 397 -39.22 48.84 -5.43
C GLN A 397 -37.75 49.24 -5.33
N SER A 398 -37.24 50.05 -6.26
CA SER A 398 -35.86 50.51 -6.23
C SER A 398 -35.57 51.43 -5.03
N SER A 399 -36.52 52.30 -4.68
CA SER A 399 -36.39 53.20 -3.53
C SER A 399 -36.48 52.43 -2.20
N GLU A 400 -37.41 51.49 -2.05
CA GLU A 400 -37.55 50.62 -0.88
C GLU A 400 -36.29 49.78 -0.65
N ALA A 401 -35.72 49.20 -1.71
CA ALA A 401 -34.48 48.41 -1.61
C ALA A 401 -33.29 49.26 -1.12
N LYS A 402 -33.12 50.48 -1.66
CA LYS A 402 -32.06 51.41 -1.23
C LYS A 402 -32.27 51.90 0.20
N ILE A 403 -33.52 52.16 0.58
CA ILE A 403 -33.88 52.53 1.96
C ILE A 403 -33.53 51.39 2.92
N ALA A 404 -33.91 50.14 2.60
CA ALA A 404 -33.60 48.98 3.41
C ALA A 404 -32.08 48.72 3.51
N GLU A 405 -31.34 48.90 2.42
CA GLU A 405 -29.88 48.78 2.41
C GLU A 405 -29.22 49.84 3.32
N LEU A 406 -29.63 51.10 3.21
CA LEU A 406 -29.15 52.16 4.09
C LEU A 406 -29.54 51.92 5.55
N GLU A 407 -30.76 51.44 5.82
CA GLU A 407 -31.21 51.07 7.18
C GLU A 407 -30.36 49.94 7.77
N ASN A 408 -29.99 48.93 6.96
CA ASN A 408 -29.09 47.85 7.38
C ASN A 408 -27.68 48.37 7.68
N GLN A 409 -27.10 49.20 6.80
CA GLN A 409 -25.77 49.80 7.02
C GLN A 409 -25.74 50.69 8.27
N LEU A 410 -26.84 51.40 8.52
CA LEU A 410 -27.02 52.25 9.69
C LEU A 410 -27.09 51.39 10.95
N GLN A 411 -27.84 50.29 10.94
CA GLN A 411 -27.90 49.34 12.05
C GLN A 411 -26.55 48.68 12.34
N GLU A 412 -25.84 48.22 11.31
CA GLU A 412 -24.49 47.64 11.45
C GLU A 412 -23.51 48.66 12.06
N THR A 413 -23.57 49.92 11.60
CA THR A 413 -22.73 51.00 12.16
C THR A 413 -23.10 51.31 13.61
N ARG A 414 -24.37 51.20 14.02
CA ARG A 414 -24.80 51.32 15.43
C ARG A 414 -24.26 50.18 16.28
N ASP A 415 -24.28 48.96 15.78
CA ASP A 415 -23.78 47.79 16.49
C ASP A 415 -22.26 47.87 16.70
N GLN A 416 -21.51 48.25 15.66
CA GLN A 416 -20.07 48.54 15.74
C GLN A 416 -19.78 49.68 16.75
N LEU A 417 -20.58 50.74 16.74
CA LEU A 417 -20.43 51.86 17.68
C LEU A 417 -20.66 51.41 19.14
N ASN A 418 -21.64 50.53 19.38
CA ASN A 418 -21.92 49.97 20.70
C ASN A 418 -20.81 49.04 21.16
N GLU A 419 -20.30 48.17 20.28
CA GLU A 419 -19.15 47.29 20.57
C GLU A 419 -17.91 48.12 20.95
N LYS A 420 -17.56 49.15 20.18
CA LYS A 420 -16.45 50.05 20.50
C LYS A 420 -16.66 50.85 21.79
N LYS A 421 -17.91 51.20 22.10
CA LYS A 421 -18.27 51.85 23.37
C LYS A 421 -18.12 50.91 24.56
N ASP A 422 -18.34 49.61 24.38
CA ASP A 422 -18.14 48.59 25.41
C ASP A 422 -16.65 48.23 25.58
N GLU A 423 -15.87 48.17 24.50
CA GLU A 423 -14.39 48.04 24.56
C GLU A 423 -13.73 49.19 25.36
N LEU A 424 -14.26 50.41 25.22
CA LEU A 424 -13.80 51.59 25.96
C LEU A 424 -14.00 51.45 27.48
N LYS A 425 -14.94 50.63 27.95
CA LYS A 425 -15.18 50.39 29.38
C LYS A 425 -14.15 49.44 30.02
N ILE A 426 -13.40 48.68 29.21
CA ILE A 426 -12.60 47.54 29.67
C ILE A 426 -11.09 47.82 29.65
N THR A 427 -10.58 48.74 28.82
CA THR A 427 -9.13 48.91 28.60
C THR A 427 -8.62 50.34 28.70
N ASP A 428 -7.69 50.60 29.64
CA ASP A 428 -7.08 51.92 29.89
C ASP A 428 -5.99 52.31 28.87
N SER A 429 -5.34 51.34 28.20
CA SER A 429 -4.15 51.59 27.36
C SER A 429 -4.43 51.95 25.89
N ARG A 430 -5.70 51.97 25.46
CA ARG A 430 -6.13 52.22 24.06
C ARG A 430 -7.18 53.34 23.91
N ILE A 431 -7.45 54.07 24.98
CA ILE A 431 -8.53 55.08 25.05
C ILE A 431 -8.50 56.10 23.89
N PRO A 432 -7.37 56.75 23.53
CA PRO A 432 -7.37 57.77 22.47
C PRO A 432 -7.73 57.22 21.08
N GLN A 433 -7.29 56.01 20.78
CA GLN A 433 -7.56 55.35 19.49
C GLN A 433 -9.05 54.94 19.40
N LEU A 434 -9.59 54.34 20.46
CA LEU A 434 -11.01 53.98 20.53
C LEU A 434 -11.93 55.22 20.44
N ILE A 435 -11.54 56.35 21.04
CA ILE A 435 -12.29 57.61 20.91
C ILE A 435 -12.32 58.09 19.46
N ALA A 436 -11.20 58.02 18.73
CA ALA A 436 -11.15 58.40 17.32
C ALA A 436 -12.03 57.49 16.45
N GLU A 437 -12.01 56.18 16.69
CA GLU A 437 -12.87 55.20 16.00
C GLU A 437 -14.36 55.44 16.31
N ILE A 438 -14.71 55.71 17.56
CA ILE A 438 -16.08 56.07 17.99
C ILE A 438 -16.55 57.37 17.32
N MET A 439 -15.70 58.40 17.23
CA MET A 439 -16.03 59.64 16.53
C MET A 439 -16.21 59.40 15.02
N GLY A 440 -15.37 58.57 14.40
CA GLY A 440 -15.50 58.17 13.00
C GLY A 440 -16.82 57.45 12.73
N LEU A 441 -17.19 56.48 13.57
CA LEU A 441 -18.45 55.75 13.49
C LEU A 441 -19.67 56.67 13.73
N ARG A 442 -19.59 57.62 14.67
CA ARG A 442 -20.64 58.63 14.87
C ARG A 442 -20.85 59.53 13.66
N ASN A 443 -19.77 60.01 13.04
CA ASN A 443 -19.86 60.84 11.84
C ASN A 443 -20.47 60.06 10.67
N LYS A 444 -20.08 58.79 10.52
CA LYS A 444 -20.67 57.88 9.53
C LYS A 444 -22.17 57.66 9.79
N LEU A 445 -22.56 57.49 11.05
CA LEU A 445 -23.97 57.35 11.45
C LEU A 445 -24.79 58.60 11.08
N THR A 446 -24.28 59.80 11.39
CA THR A 446 -24.98 61.05 11.05
C THR A 446 -25.13 61.24 9.54
N GLU A 447 -24.13 60.81 8.77
CA GLU A 447 -24.17 60.90 7.31
C GLU A 447 -25.15 59.88 6.69
N LEU A 448 -25.20 58.67 7.23
CA LEU A 448 -26.21 57.66 6.84
C LEU A 448 -27.62 58.11 7.21
N GLU A 449 -27.82 58.72 8.38
CA GLU A 449 -29.12 59.28 8.79
C GLU A 449 -29.58 60.43 7.88
N ARG A 450 -28.67 61.34 7.52
CA ARG A 450 -28.94 62.43 6.58
C ARG A 450 -29.34 61.91 5.19
N THR A 451 -28.54 61.01 4.62
CA THR A 451 -28.79 60.44 3.29
C THR A 451 -30.09 59.63 3.23
N LEU A 452 -30.41 58.87 4.28
CA LEU A 452 -31.68 58.16 4.40
C LEU A 452 -32.88 59.13 4.40
N SER A 453 -32.78 60.23 5.15
CA SER A 453 -33.84 61.25 5.22
C SER A 453 -34.06 61.94 3.87
N GLU A 454 -32.98 62.31 3.18
CA GLU A 454 -33.06 62.92 1.84
C GLU A 454 -33.65 61.95 0.81
N LEU A 455 -33.27 60.68 0.85
CA LEU A 455 -33.80 59.66 -0.04
C LEU A 455 -35.31 59.45 0.19
N LYS A 456 -35.76 59.35 1.46
CA LYS A 456 -37.18 59.18 1.80
C LYS A 456 -38.04 60.35 1.32
N GLN A 457 -37.55 61.58 1.48
CA GLN A 457 -38.28 62.77 1.01
C GLN A 457 -38.37 62.80 -0.51
N THR A 458 -37.23 62.67 -1.21
CA THR A 458 -37.18 62.70 -2.68
C THR A 458 -37.96 61.56 -3.33
N SER A 459 -38.01 60.37 -2.70
CA SER A 459 -38.86 59.28 -3.17
C SER A 459 -40.34 59.57 -2.98
N SER A 460 -40.72 60.22 -1.87
CA SER A 460 -42.11 60.59 -1.61
C SER A 460 -42.63 61.60 -2.63
N ASP A 461 -41.88 62.68 -2.86
CA ASP A 461 -42.28 63.76 -3.79
C ASP A 461 -42.49 63.21 -5.21
N LYS A 462 -41.55 62.37 -5.70
CA LYS A 462 -41.63 61.77 -7.03
C LYS A 462 -42.76 60.73 -7.16
N MET A 463 -43.09 60.02 -6.09
CA MET A 463 -44.24 59.10 -6.07
C MET A 463 -45.56 59.87 -6.21
N GLU A 464 -45.70 61.01 -5.52
CA GLU A 464 -46.89 61.85 -5.60
C GLU A 464 -47.11 62.40 -7.02
N ASP A 465 -46.04 62.88 -7.67
CA ASP A 465 -46.07 63.34 -9.07
C ASP A 465 -46.51 62.23 -10.05
N LEU A 466 -45.94 61.01 -9.91
CA LEU A 466 -46.29 59.87 -10.76
C LEU A 466 -47.75 59.44 -10.58
N GLN A 467 -48.24 59.39 -9.34
CA GLN A 467 -49.62 59.04 -9.02
C GLN A 467 -50.62 60.07 -9.55
N SER A 468 -50.29 61.36 -9.45
CA SER A 468 -51.10 62.45 -10.01
C SER A 468 -51.24 62.33 -11.53
N LEU A 469 -50.12 62.11 -12.23
CA LEU A 469 -50.11 61.96 -13.69
C LEU A 469 -50.85 60.69 -14.14
N LEU A 470 -50.66 59.58 -13.44
CA LEU A 470 -51.36 58.32 -13.71
C LEU A 470 -52.88 58.49 -13.58
N LYS A 471 -53.33 59.20 -12.53
CA LYS A 471 -54.75 59.50 -12.31
C LYS A 471 -55.33 60.35 -13.43
N GLN A 472 -54.61 61.37 -13.88
CA GLN A 472 -55.02 62.22 -15.01
C GLN A 472 -55.18 61.39 -16.30
N LYS A 473 -54.18 60.57 -16.64
CA LYS A 473 -54.20 59.76 -17.87
C LYS A 473 -55.26 58.65 -17.83
N SER A 474 -55.49 58.05 -16.67
CA SER A 474 -56.57 57.06 -16.48
C SER A 474 -57.95 57.69 -16.70
N LYS A 475 -58.16 58.94 -16.24
CA LYS A 475 -59.40 59.67 -16.48
C LYS A 475 -59.61 59.98 -17.97
N GLN A 476 -58.57 60.43 -18.68
CA GLN A 476 -58.64 60.67 -20.13
C GLN A 476 -58.99 59.39 -20.91
N LEU A 477 -58.45 58.25 -20.50
CA LEU A 477 -58.77 56.95 -21.09
C LEU A 477 -60.24 56.58 -20.89
N GLU A 478 -60.79 56.80 -19.70
CA GLU A 478 -62.20 56.53 -19.39
C GLU A 478 -63.15 57.43 -20.19
N GLU A 479 -62.82 58.72 -20.31
CA GLU A 479 -63.58 59.69 -21.10
C GLU A 479 -63.62 59.28 -22.58
N ASN A 480 -62.48 58.95 -23.18
CA ASN A 480 -62.40 58.49 -24.59
C ASN A 480 -63.08 57.13 -24.82
N THR A 481 -62.98 56.21 -23.85
CA THR A 481 -63.70 54.93 -23.91
C THR A 481 -65.21 55.13 -23.90
N THR A 482 -65.69 56.10 -23.12
CA THR A 482 -67.12 56.45 -23.05
C THR A 482 -67.61 57.09 -24.35
N GLN A 483 -66.78 57.96 -24.95
CA GLN A 483 -67.06 58.56 -26.25
C GLN A 483 -67.19 57.50 -27.36
N LEU A 484 -66.26 56.53 -27.41
CA LEU A 484 -66.33 55.43 -28.38
C LEU A 484 -67.61 54.59 -28.21
N ARG A 485 -68.02 54.30 -26.95
CA ARG A 485 -69.27 53.57 -26.65
C ARG A 485 -70.52 54.35 -27.06
N ALA A 486 -70.48 55.68 -27.02
CA ALA A 486 -71.61 56.52 -27.42
C ALA A 486 -71.84 56.51 -28.94
N VAL A 487 -70.77 56.32 -29.73
CA VAL A 487 -70.84 56.22 -31.19
C VAL A 487 -71.29 54.82 -31.62
N ASP A 488 -70.72 53.76 -31.03
CA ASP A 488 -71.09 52.38 -31.32
C ASP A 488 -70.79 51.45 -30.13
N ALA A 489 -71.79 51.20 -29.29
CA ALA A 489 -71.64 50.41 -28.07
C ALA A 489 -71.17 48.97 -28.34
N LYS A 490 -71.65 48.33 -29.41
CA LYS A 490 -71.35 46.93 -29.71
C LYS A 490 -69.93 46.77 -30.23
N ASN A 491 -69.48 47.69 -31.08
CA ASN A 491 -68.13 47.68 -31.62
C ASN A 491 -67.10 48.19 -30.60
N ALA A 492 -67.45 49.19 -29.78
CA ALA A 492 -66.63 49.62 -28.66
C ALA A 492 -66.31 48.45 -27.71
N GLU A 493 -67.27 47.56 -27.42
CA GLU A 493 -67.02 46.37 -26.60
C GLU A 493 -66.03 45.39 -27.24
N GLN A 494 -66.12 45.14 -28.55
CA GLN A 494 -65.17 44.25 -29.23
C GLN A 494 -63.78 44.89 -29.35
N ILE A 495 -63.68 46.19 -29.63
CA ILE A 495 -62.43 46.94 -29.71
C ILE A 495 -61.73 46.94 -28.35
N LEU A 496 -62.45 47.26 -27.26
CA LEU A 496 -61.91 47.21 -25.90
C LEU A 496 -61.47 45.78 -25.54
N LYS A 497 -62.21 44.75 -26.00
CA LYS A 497 -61.83 43.36 -25.78
C LYS A 497 -60.56 42.97 -26.53
N ILE A 498 -60.40 43.42 -27.78
CA ILE A 498 -59.19 43.21 -28.59
C ILE A 498 -57.99 43.86 -27.90
N ILE A 499 -58.12 45.12 -27.48
CA ILE A 499 -57.03 45.83 -26.82
C ILE A 499 -56.66 45.20 -25.47
N GLU A 500 -57.63 44.75 -24.68
CA GLU A 500 -57.36 44.06 -23.41
C GLU A 500 -56.71 42.68 -23.64
N LEU A 501 -57.15 41.92 -24.64
CA LEU A 501 -56.52 40.64 -25.01
C LEU A 501 -55.06 40.84 -25.45
N GLN A 502 -54.76 41.90 -26.20
CA GLN A 502 -53.38 42.22 -26.59
C GLN A 502 -52.52 42.66 -25.41
N LYS A 503 -53.11 43.38 -24.44
CA LYS A 503 -52.45 43.71 -23.17
C LYS A 503 -52.14 42.46 -22.35
N GLU A 504 -53.07 41.51 -22.25
CA GLU A 504 -52.85 40.21 -21.59
C GLU A 504 -51.77 39.39 -22.29
N MET A 505 -51.78 39.33 -23.64
CA MET A 505 -50.74 38.65 -24.42
C MET A 505 -49.36 39.28 -24.20
N LYS A 506 -49.28 40.61 -24.15
CA LYS A 506 -48.05 41.35 -23.85
C LYS A 506 -47.54 41.08 -22.43
N ALA A 507 -48.42 40.95 -21.45
CA ALA A 507 -48.07 40.61 -20.08
C ALA A 507 -47.44 39.20 -20.00
N ILE A 508 -48.05 38.21 -20.68
CA ILE A 508 -47.50 36.84 -20.75
C ILE A 508 -46.17 36.81 -21.48
N GLN A 509 -46.01 37.55 -22.58
CA GLN A 509 -44.72 37.66 -23.29
C GLN A 509 -43.63 38.27 -22.40
N THR A 510 -43.97 39.30 -21.62
CA THR A 510 -43.03 39.94 -20.69
C THR A 510 -42.68 38.99 -19.54
N GLU A 511 -43.66 38.28 -18.99
CA GLU A 511 -43.47 37.25 -17.96
C GLU A 511 -42.57 36.12 -18.47
N ALA A 512 -42.79 35.65 -19.70
CA ALA A 512 -41.96 34.64 -20.34
C ALA A 512 -40.51 35.11 -20.58
N SER A 513 -40.30 36.37 -20.98
CA SER A 513 -38.96 36.94 -21.15
C SER A 513 -38.20 37.06 -19.81
N LYS A 514 -38.86 37.57 -18.77
CA LYS A 514 -38.29 37.66 -17.41
C LYS A 514 -38.02 36.28 -16.83
N ALA A 515 -38.93 35.33 -17.04
CA ALA A 515 -38.74 33.94 -16.63
C ALA A 515 -37.58 33.29 -17.38
N LYS A 516 -37.40 33.57 -18.68
CA LYS A 516 -36.28 33.09 -19.49
C LYS A 516 -34.94 33.66 -19.00
N ASP A 517 -34.85 34.96 -18.73
CA ASP A 517 -33.61 35.59 -18.26
C ASP A 517 -33.24 35.11 -16.84
N LYS A 518 -34.22 35.04 -15.94
CA LYS A 518 -34.03 34.50 -14.59
C LYS A 518 -33.59 33.04 -14.65
N SER A 519 -34.27 32.22 -15.46
CA SER A 519 -33.92 30.81 -15.65
C SER A 519 -32.56 30.63 -16.32
N ALA A 520 -32.16 31.49 -17.26
CA ALA A 520 -30.83 31.43 -17.89
C ALA A 520 -29.70 31.68 -16.89
N SER A 521 -29.87 32.65 -15.98
CA SER A 521 -28.90 32.91 -14.91
C SER A 521 -28.82 31.74 -13.91
N GLU A 522 -29.98 31.19 -13.50
CA GLU A 522 -30.07 30.06 -12.58
C GLU A 522 -29.52 28.77 -13.22
N ILE A 523 -29.80 28.53 -14.50
CA ILE A 523 -29.26 27.39 -15.26
C ILE A 523 -27.75 27.52 -15.43
N SER A 524 -27.22 28.72 -15.72
CA SER A 524 -25.77 28.95 -15.80
C SER A 524 -25.09 28.66 -14.46
N GLU A 525 -25.68 29.10 -13.35
CA GLU A 525 -25.17 28.84 -12.00
C GLU A 525 -25.22 27.34 -11.67
N ILE A 526 -26.34 26.67 -11.96
CA ILE A 526 -26.52 25.22 -11.76
C ILE A 526 -25.53 24.43 -12.62
N GLN A 527 -25.34 24.78 -13.90
CA GLN A 527 -24.38 24.12 -14.79
C GLN A 527 -22.93 24.28 -14.30
N LYS A 528 -22.59 25.44 -13.75
CA LYS A 528 -21.28 25.69 -13.14
C LYS A 528 -21.07 24.83 -11.89
N GLN A 529 -22.09 24.72 -11.04
CA GLN A 529 -22.07 23.85 -9.86
C GLN A 529 -21.99 22.37 -10.25
N LEU A 530 -22.75 21.94 -11.27
CA LEU A 530 -22.77 20.57 -11.78
C LEU A 530 -21.41 20.18 -12.35
N LYS A 531 -20.78 21.03 -13.19
CA LYS A 531 -19.41 20.80 -13.68
C LYS A 531 -18.37 20.72 -12.56
N ALA A 532 -18.49 21.56 -11.54
CA ALA A 532 -17.59 21.51 -10.39
C ALA A 532 -17.73 20.20 -9.61
N LYS A 533 -18.97 19.71 -9.46
CA LYS A 533 -19.28 18.44 -8.79
C LYS A 533 -18.86 17.23 -9.62
N GLU A 534 -19.08 17.22 -10.94
CA GLU A 534 -18.60 16.17 -11.84
C GLU A 534 -17.07 16.03 -11.77
N LYS A 535 -16.35 17.17 -11.75
CA LYS A 535 -14.89 17.18 -11.61
C LYS A 535 -14.44 16.64 -10.25
N LEU A 536 -15.20 16.90 -9.19
CA LEU A 536 -14.94 16.33 -7.87
C LEU A 536 -15.17 14.81 -7.88
N ASN A 537 -16.28 14.34 -8.47
CA ASN A 537 -16.58 12.92 -8.58
C ASN A 537 -15.50 12.16 -9.36
N ALA A 538 -15.05 12.69 -10.49
CA ALA A 538 -13.97 12.09 -11.28
C ALA A 538 -12.65 11.98 -10.49
N ARG A 539 -12.35 12.95 -9.62
CA ARG A 539 -11.18 12.89 -8.73
C ARG A 539 -11.34 11.82 -7.65
N LEU A 540 -12.52 11.71 -7.06
CA LEU A 540 -12.83 10.67 -6.07
C LEU A 540 -12.75 9.28 -6.69
N ASP A 541 -13.31 9.08 -7.88
CA ASP A 541 -13.23 7.81 -8.62
C ASP A 541 -11.78 7.42 -8.98
N SER A 542 -10.93 8.39 -9.28
CA SER A 542 -9.50 8.14 -9.50
C SER A 542 -8.82 7.67 -8.21
N LYS A 543 -9.15 8.32 -7.08
CA LYS A 543 -8.58 7.97 -5.78
C LYS A 543 -9.09 6.63 -5.25
N ASN A 544 -10.36 6.31 -5.46
CA ASN A 544 -10.91 5.00 -5.12
C ASN A 544 -10.22 3.88 -5.91
N ARG A 545 -9.95 4.10 -7.21
CA ARG A 545 -9.16 3.15 -8.01
C ARG A 545 -7.73 2.98 -7.53
N GLU A 546 -7.08 4.06 -7.08
CA GLU A 546 -5.75 3.98 -6.47
C GLU A 546 -5.78 3.17 -5.16
N LEU A 547 -6.76 3.41 -4.30
CA LEU A 547 -6.94 2.69 -3.04
C LEU A 547 -7.23 1.20 -3.27
N GLU A 548 -8.11 0.85 -4.22
CA GLU A 548 -8.37 -0.54 -4.61
C GLU A 548 -7.11 -1.25 -5.11
N LYS A 549 -6.24 -0.53 -5.84
CA LYS A 549 -4.97 -1.08 -6.30
C LYS A 549 -4.03 -1.34 -5.12
N PHE A 550 -3.90 -0.37 -4.22
CA PHE A 550 -3.09 -0.50 -3.01
C PHE A 550 -3.56 -1.66 -2.12
N GLN A 551 -4.88 -1.81 -1.96
CA GLN A 551 -5.50 -2.92 -1.23
C GLN A 551 -5.14 -4.28 -1.84
N LYS A 552 -5.12 -4.39 -3.18
CA LYS A 552 -4.70 -5.63 -3.87
C LYS A 552 -3.22 -5.91 -3.68
N GLU A 553 -2.37 -4.88 -3.73
CA GLU A 553 -0.91 -5.01 -3.53
C GLU A 553 -0.60 -5.53 -2.11
N ILE A 554 -1.15 -4.90 -1.07
CA ILE A 554 -1.00 -5.34 0.32
C ILE A 554 -1.51 -6.78 0.51
N LYS A 555 -2.64 -7.13 -0.12
CA LYS A 555 -3.19 -8.49 -0.04
C LYS A 555 -2.25 -9.54 -0.64
N MET A 556 -1.65 -9.27 -1.80
CA MET A 556 -0.68 -10.19 -2.42
C MET A 556 0.55 -10.37 -1.55
N GLU A 557 1.04 -9.29 -0.94
CA GLU A 557 2.21 -9.31 -0.05
C GLU A 557 1.94 -10.12 1.23
N CYS A 558 0.73 -9.98 1.81
CA CYS A 558 0.27 -10.82 2.92
C CYS A 558 0.18 -12.30 2.53
N ASP A 559 -0.35 -12.63 1.35
CA ASP A 559 -0.44 -14.01 0.85
C ASP A 559 0.98 -14.62 0.67
N GLU A 560 1.94 -13.83 0.18
CA GLU A 560 3.34 -14.24 0.00
C GLU A 560 4.06 -14.47 1.35
N ILE A 561 3.88 -13.56 2.31
CA ILE A 561 4.41 -13.75 3.68
C ILE A 561 3.81 -15.00 4.31
N GLN A 562 2.50 -15.25 4.14
CA GLN A 562 1.85 -16.43 4.67
C GLN A 562 2.37 -17.72 4.02
N HIS A 563 2.69 -17.70 2.72
CA HIS A 563 3.35 -18.82 2.05
C HIS A 563 4.74 -19.09 2.65
N ARG A 564 5.58 -18.06 2.79
CA ARG A 564 6.92 -18.17 3.38
C ARG A 564 6.87 -18.68 4.84
N CYS A 565 5.90 -18.23 5.63
CA CYS A 565 5.70 -18.75 6.98
C CYS A 565 5.43 -20.26 6.99
N LYS A 566 4.55 -20.76 6.10
CA LYS A 566 4.27 -22.20 5.98
C LYS A 566 5.52 -23.00 5.58
N GLU A 567 6.32 -22.45 4.68
CA GLU A 567 7.56 -23.08 4.21
C GLU A 567 8.59 -23.20 5.33
N VAL A 568 8.81 -22.13 6.10
CA VAL A 568 9.69 -22.14 7.28
C VAL A 568 9.19 -23.12 8.33
N GLN A 569 7.87 -23.23 8.50
CA GLN A 569 7.26 -24.13 9.48
C GLN A 569 7.48 -25.60 9.10
N LEU A 570 7.28 -25.94 7.82
CA LEU A 570 7.59 -27.27 7.30
C LEU A 570 9.08 -27.63 7.49
N GLN A 571 9.96 -26.68 7.22
CA GLN A 571 11.40 -26.89 7.39
C GLN A 571 11.79 -27.06 8.87
N ASN A 572 11.10 -26.37 9.79
CA ASN A 572 11.28 -26.56 11.22
C ASN A 572 10.83 -27.94 11.68
N ASP A 573 9.68 -28.44 11.20
CA ASP A 573 9.19 -29.78 11.50
C ASP A 573 10.18 -30.85 10.99
N GLN A 574 10.73 -30.66 9.78
CA GLN A 574 11.78 -31.52 9.22
C GLN A 574 13.03 -31.55 10.13
N ASN A 575 13.47 -30.36 10.58
CA ASN A 575 14.64 -30.25 11.45
C ASN A 575 14.42 -30.92 12.82
N GLN A 576 13.20 -30.85 13.37
CA GLN A 576 12.84 -31.57 14.60
C GLN A 576 12.92 -33.09 14.41
N GLU A 577 12.44 -33.60 13.28
CA GLU A 577 12.50 -35.03 12.96
C GLU A 577 13.95 -35.53 12.80
N ASP A 578 14.80 -34.71 12.15
CA ASP A 578 16.22 -35.00 12.00
C ASP A 578 16.98 -34.94 13.33
N LEU A 579 16.60 -34.02 14.22
CA LEU A 579 17.14 -33.95 15.58
C LEU A 579 16.82 -35.22 16.37
N LEU A 580 15.58 -35.72 16.31
CA LEU A 580 15.16 -36.98 16.94
C LEU A 580 15.97 -38.18 16.43
N LYS A 581 16.16 -38.28 15.11
CA LYS A 581 16.99 -39.33 14.50
C LYS A 581 18.44 -39.26 15.01
N MET A 582 18.99 -38.06 15.12
CA MET A 582 20.36 -37.85 15.59
C MET A 582 20.52 -38.20 17.09
N GLN A 583 19.52 -37.87 17.91
CA GLN A 583 19.48 -38.29 19.32
C GLN A 583 19.43 -39.82 19.48
N GLN A 584 18.63 -40.50 18.66
CA GLN A 584 18.54 -41.96 18.69
C GLN A 584 19.87 -42.63 18.31
N GLN A 585 20.54 -42.11 17.28
CA GLN A 585 21.88 -42.57 16.91
C GLN A 585 22.90 -42.35 18.03
N LEU A 586 22.83 -41.22 18.73
CA LEU A 586 23.71 -40.93 19.86
C LEU A 586 23.51 -41.96 20.99
N GLN A 587 22.26 -42.28 21.34
CA GLN A 587 21.93 -43.30 22.33
C GLN A 587 22.48 -44.68 21.96
N GLU A 588 22.37 -45.08 20.68
CA GLU A 588 22.93 -46.34 20.20
C GLU A 588 24.47 -46.37 20.32
N LYS A 589 25.13 -45.26 19.99
CA LYS A 589 26.58 -45.13 20.12
C LYS A 589 27.04 -45.17 21.59
N GLU A 590 26.32 -44.52 22.50
CA GLU A 590 26.58 -44.61 23.94
C GLU A 590 26.45 -46.05 24.45
N ALA A 591 25.39 -46.76 24.03
CA ALA A 591 25.18 -48.15 24.41
C ALA A 591 26.32 -49.05 23.88
N ALA A 592 26.75 -48.85 22.64
CA ALA A 592 27.89 -49.56 22.05
C ALA A 592 29.21 -49.26 22.79
N PHE A 593 29.45 -48.00 23.15
CA PHE A 593 30.63 -47.60 23.91
C PHE A 593 30.68 -48.26 25.29
N ASN A 594 29.55 -48.31 25.99
CA ASN A 594 29.46 -48.98 27.30
C ASN A 594 29.73 -50.49 27.19
N ARG A 595 29.24 -51.15 26.13
CA ARG A 595 29.54 -52.57 25.86
C ARG A 595 31.04 -52.79 25.62
N LEU A 596 31.69 -51.93 24.82
CA LEU A 596 33.13 -52.00 24.58
C LEU A 596 33.94 -51.77 25.85
N GLN A 597 33.53 -50.83 26.71
CA GLN A 597 34.17 -50.64 28.01
C GLN A 597 34.05 -51.87 28.91
N GLN A 598 32.91 -52.57 28.87
CA GLN A 598 32.73 -53.82 29.61
C GLN A 598 33.65 -54.92 29.07
N GLN A 599 33.66 -55.13 27.74
CA GLN A 599 34.55 -56.10 27.10
C GLN A 599 36.03 -55.84 27.41
N LEU A 600 36.43 -54.57 27.47
CA LEU A 600 37.80 -54.20 27.83
C LEU A 600 38.13 -54.54 29.30
N ARG A 601 37.17 -54.41 30.23
CA ARG A 601 37.34 -54.85 31.61
C ARG A 601 37.47 -56.37 31.70
N ASP A 602 36.56 -57.10 31.06
CA ASP A 602 36.58 -58.56 31.05
C ASP A 602 37.89 -59.09 30.45
N SER A 603 38.34 -58.50 29.34
CA SER A 603 39.62 -58.84 28.70
C SER A 603 40.81 -58.54 29.60
N LYS A 604 40.81 -57.45 30.37
CA LYS A 604 41.87 -57.15 31.35
C LYS A 604 41.93 -58.20 32.46
N ASP A 605 40.77 -58.62 32.98
CA ASP A 605 40.68 -59.65 34.02
C ASP A 605 41.17 -61.01 33.50
N ASP A 606 40.80 -61.39 32.28
CA ASP A 606 41.29 -62.60 31.63
C ASP A 606 42.81 -62.54 31.38
N ASN A 607 43.34 -61.37 30.97
CA ASN A 607 44.77 -61.20 30.75
C ASN A 607 45.55 -61.31 32.07
N ALA A 608 45.01 -60.81 33.19
CA ALA A 608 45.60 -60.99 34.51
C ALA A 608 45.64 -62.47 34.93
N ARG A 609 44.58 -63.24 34.63
CA ARG A 609 44.54 -64.70 34.88
C ARG A 609 45.57 -65.45 34.02
N LEU A 610 45.68 -65.09 32.74
CA LEU A 610 46.65 -65.68 31.81
C LEU A 610 48.09 -65.35 32.21
N GLN A 611 48.38 -64.12 32.67
CA GLN A 611 49.67 -63.76 33.24
C GLN A 611 50.02 -64.61 34.46
N GLY A 612 49.04 -64.90 35.33
CA GLY A 612 49.21 -65.85 36.43
C GLY A 612 49.59 -67.26 35.99
N ARG A 613 48.91 -67.80 34.96
CA ARG A 613 49.24 -69.12 34.37
C ARG A 613 50.61 -69.12 33.70
N ASN A 614 50.95 -68.08 32.94
CA ASN A 614 52.23 -67.95 32.28
C ASN A 614 53.39 -67.93 33.28
N LYS A 615 53.23 -67.25 34.42
CA LYS A 615 54.24 -67.27 35.49
C LYS A 615 54.49 -68.69 36.01
N GLY A 616 53.43 -69.48 36.24
CA GLY A 616 53.55 -70.88 36.64
C GLY A 616 54.20 -71.77 35.58
N LEU A 617 53.88 -71.57 34.30
CA LEU A 617 54.49 -72.30 33.18
C LEU A 617 55.96 -71.91 32.95
N GLN A 618 56.35 -70.67 33.27
CA GLN A 618 57.74 -70.20 33.19
C GLN A 618 58.62 -70.93 34.20
N GLU A 619 58.13 -71.08 35.43
CA GLU A 619 58.80 -71.84 36.50
C GLU A 619 58.96 -73.34 36.15
N GLU A 620 58.05 -73.88 35.33
CA GLU A 620 58.12 -75.24 34.80
C GLU A 620 59.09 -75.36 33.61
N ASN A 621 59.13 -74.36 32.73
CA ASN A 621 60.08 -74.29 31.61
C ASN A 621 61.54 -74.14 32.07
N ASP A 622 61.78 -73.36 33.13
CA ASP A 622 63.12 -73.17 33.69
C ASP A 622 63.67 -74.47 34.29
N LYS A 623 62.80 -75.40 34.73
CA LYS A 623 63.21 -76.77 35.12
C LYS A 623 63.57 -77.65 33.92
N LEU A 624 62.88 -77.47 32.79
CA LEU A 624 63.09 -78.27 31.58
C LEU A 624 64.32 -77.82 30.76
N LYS A 625 64.70 -76.54 30.83
CA LYS A 625 65.86 -75.97 30.13
C LYS A 625 67.23 -76.46 30.62
N MET A 626 67.29 -77.20 31.72
CA MET A 626 68.54 -77.71 32.27
C MET A 626 69.13 -78.93 31.51
N ASN A 627 68.47 -79.44 30.45
CA ASN A 627 68.77 -80.78 29.91
C ASN A 627 69.24 -80.91 28.45
N LEU A 628 69.39 -79.87 27.61
CA LEU A 628 69.86 -80.05 26.21
C LEU A 628 70.67 -78.85 25.66
N GLN A 629 71.94 -79.10 25.32
CA GLN A 629 72.86 -78.37 24.39
C GLN A 629 72.67 -78.98 22.97
N ASP A 630 72.79 -78.36 21.79
CA ASP A 630 73.55 -77.23 21.22
C ASP A 630 72.91 -76.83 19.83
N PRO A 631 73.51 -76.04 18.88
CA PRO A 631 73.03 -74.71 18.48
C PRO A 631 72.46 -74.58 17.03
N LEU A 632 71.65 -73.54 16.79
CA LEU A 632 71.07 -73.20 15.48
C LEU A 632 71.58 -71.85 14.92
N VAL A 633 71.67 -71.84 13.59
CA VAL A 633 72.15 -70.82 12.64
C VAL A 633 71.47 -69.45 12.78
N ASP A 634 72.25 -68.37 12.58
CA ASP A 634 71.85 -66.96 12.63
C ASP A 634 70.72 -66.60 11.62
N PRO A 635 69.52 -66.22 12.09
CA PRO A 635 68.36 -65.87 11.24
C PRO A 635 68.51 -64.57 10.42
N GLU A 636 69.55 -63.76 10.64
CA GLU A 636 69.67 -62.43 10.03
C GLU A 636 70.19 -62.40 8.57
N THR A 637 70.49 -63.55 7.96
CA THR A 637 71.09 -63.63 6.61
C THR A 637 70.10 -63.95 5.47
N ILE A 638 68.86 -64.32 5.79
CA ILE A 638 67.84 -64.79 4.82
C ILE A 638 67.09 -63.61 4.19
N VAL A 639 66.97 -63.60 2.86
CA VAL A 639 66.09 -62.66 2.13
C VAL A 639 64.64 -63.11 2.26
N HIS A 640 63.80 -62.25 2.80
CA HIS A 640 62.36 -62.48 2.91
C HIS A 640 61.64 -61.88 1.71
N SER A 641 60.95 -62.74 0.96
CA SER A 641 59.95 -62.33 -0.02
C SER A 641 58.74 -61.78 0.72
N THR A 642 58.50 -60.48 0.60
CA THR A 642 57.48 -59.80 1.39
C THR A 642 56.27 -59.43 0.55
N LYS A 643 55.08 -59.81 1.03
CA LYS A 643 53.82 -59.32 0.47
C LYS A 643 53.59 -57.89 0.95
N VAL A 644 53.53 -56.95 0.01
CA VAL A 644 53.25 -55.54 0.28
C VAL A 644 51.78 -55.26 -0.02
N ALA A 645 51.12 -54.51 0.86
CA ALA A 645 49.80 -53.93 0.68
C ALA A 645 49.93 -52.41 0.88
N LEU A 646 49.17 -51.61 0.13
CA LEU A 646 49.16 -50.15 0.19
C LEU A 646 48.30 -49.68 1.37
N ASP A 647 48.72 -48.61 2.03
CA ASP A 647 48.05 -48.07 3.21
C ASP A 647 47.06 -46.95 2.84
N PRO A 648 45.73 -47.17 2.96
CA PRO A 648 44.71 -46.18 2.64
C PRO A 648 44.80 -44.90 3.49
N ASP A 649 45.38 -44.97 4.69
CA ASP A 649 45.52 -43.80 5.56
C ASP A 649 46.67 -42.89 5.12
N THR A 650 47.63 -43.40 4.36
CA THR A 650 48.75 -42.61 3.82
C THR A 650 48.48 -42.08 2.41
N ALA A 651 47.62 -42.76 1.65
CA ALA A 651 47.35 -42.47 0.25
C ALA A 651 46.80 -41.06 0.03
N HIS A 652 47.34 -40.35 -0.96
CA HIS A 652 46.80 -39.05 -1.35
C HIS A 652 45.31 -39.14 -1.73
N PRO A 653 44.45 -38.15 -1.45
CA PRO A 653 43.01 -38.23 -1.73
C PRO A 653 42.60 -38.47 -3.19
N LYS A 654 43.51 -38.31 -4.17
CA LYS A 654 43.29 -38.71 -5.57
C LYS A 654 43.75 -40.13 -5.90
N ILE A 655 44.34 -40.86 -4.95
CA ILE A 655 44.79 -42.24 -5.16
C ILE A 655 43.65 -43.20 -4.88
N ILE A 656 43.30 -44.02 -5.87
CA ILE A 656 42.40 -45.17 -5.71
C ILE A 656 43.27 -46.39 -5.47
N LEU A 657 42.93 -47.15 -4.43
CA LEU A 657 43.53 -48.44 -4.13
C LEU A 657 42.55 -49.55 -4.54
N SER A 658 43.05 -50.66 -5.08
CA SER A 658 42.23 -51.85 -5.30
C SER A 658 41.70 -52.41 -3.97
N ALA A 659 40.64 -53.22 -4.04
CA ALA A 659 40.01 -53.83 -2.86
C ALA A 659 40.97 -54.73 -2.07
N ASP A 660 41.98 -55.31 -2.72
CA ASP A 660 43.02 -56.12 -2.10
C ASP A 660 44.27 -55.31 -1.69
N GLU A 661 44.23 -53.98 -1.85
CA GLU A 661 45.30 -53.03 -1.52
C GLU A 661 46.62 -53.28 -2.28
N THR A 662 46.60 -53.94 -3.44
CA THR A 662 47.82 -54.23 -4.23
C THR A 662 48.01 -53.33 -5.44
N GLU A 663 46.99 -52.60 -5.89
CA GLU A 663 47.06 -51.72 -7.05
C GLU A 663 46.82 -50.26 -6.66
N MET A 664 47.56 -49.36 -7.31
CA MET A 664 47.46 -47.92 -7.12
C MET A 664 47.17 -47.21 -8.46
N SER A 665 46.03 -46.55 -8.55
CA SER A 665 45.64 -45.70 -9.69
C SER A 665 45.28 -44.29 -9.24
N VAL A 666 45.19 -43.36 -10.20
CA VAL A 666 44.86 -41.95 -9.93
C VAL A 666 43.43 -41.68 -10.39
N ALA A 667 42.57 -41.23 -9.48
CA ALA A 667 41.25 -40.72 -9.77
C ALA A 667 41.31 -39.37 -10.50
N GLN A 668 40.36 -39.14 -11.41
CA GLN A 668 40.16 -37.81 -12.02
C GLN A 668 39.88 -36.75 -10.95
N GLN A 669 38.98 -37.05 -10.01
CA GLN A 669 38.56 -36.16 -8.93
C GLN A 669 39.09 -36.63 -7.57
N ARG A 670 39.22 -35.66 -6.66
CA ARG A 670 39.65 -35.92 -5.28
C ARG A 670 38.54 -36.69 -4.55
N GLN A 671 38.88 -37.82 -3.95
CA GLN A 671 37.96 -38.59 -3.10
C GLN A 671 37.77 -37.89 -1.76
N ASN A 672 36.57 -38.03 -1.19
CA ASN A 672 36.22 -37.50 0.12
C ASN A 672 36.73 -38.42 1.24
N VAL A 673 38.05 -38.44 1.45
CA VAL A 673 38.71 -39.22 2.51
C VAL A 673 39.19 -38.33 3.66
N PRO A 674 39.14 -38.79 4.92
CA PRO A 674 39.58 -38.00 6.08
C PRO A 674 41.05 -37.58 5.96
N ASN A 675 41.32 -36.29 6.14
CA ASN A 675 42.70 -35.80 6.24
C ASN A 675 43.30 -36.21 7.59
N ASN A 676 44.44 -36.90 7.58
CA ASN A 676 45.19 -37.24 8.78
C ASN A 676 46.68 -36.81 8.61
N PRO A 677 47.45 -36.70 9.70
CA PRO A 677 48.85 -36.26 9.62
C PRO A 677 49.74 -37.17 8.76
N GLY A 678 49.43 -38.47 8.66
CA GLY A 678 50.17 -39.46 7.87
C GLY A 678 49.85 -39.48 6.38
N ARG A 679 48.81 -38.77 5.93
CA ARG A 679 48.36 -38.73 4.52
C ARG A 679 49.21 -37.79 3.67
N TYR A 680 49.57 -38.20 2.46
CA TYR A 680 50.13 -37.26 1.47
C TYR A 680 49.06 -36.27 0.99
N ASP A 681 49.38 -34.97 0.99
CA ASP A 681 48.42 -33.90 0.68
C ASP A 681 48.57 -33.32 -0.74
N LEU A 682 49.80 -33.27 -1.27
CA LEU A 682 50.13 -32.71 -2.58
C LEU A 682 50.70 -33.75 -3.55
N SER A 683 51.56 -34.68 -3.08
CA SER A 683 52.13 -35.72 -3.94
C SER A 683 51.15 -36.88 -4.10
N LEU A 684 50.98 -37.39 -5.32
CA LEU A 684 50.11 -38.53 -5.64
C LEU A 684 50.75 -39.85 -5.19
N ALA A 685 51.00 -39.97 -3.90
CA ALA A 685 51.79 -41.03 -3.29
C ALA A 685 51.00 -41.82 -2.24
N ALA A 686 51.47 -43.04 -1.99
CA ALA A 686 51.05 -43.90 -0.90
C ALA A 686 52.27 -44.68 -0.35
N LEU A 687 52.18 -45.08 0.92
CA LEU A 687 53.12 -46.03 1.51
C LEU A 687 52.53 -47.44 1.53
N GLY A 688 53.41 -48.43 1.65
CA GLY A 688 53.01 -49.75 2.11
C GLY A 688 52.56 -49.73 3.57
N LYS A 689 51.62 -50.60 3.92
CA LYS A 689 51.02 -50.77 5.27
C LYS A 689 52.03 -51.30 6.29
N THR A 690 52.96 -52.14 5.84
CA THR A 690 54.01 -52.75 6.69
C THR A 690 55.33 -52.01 6.50
N GLY A 691 55.88 -51.50 7.60
CA GLY A 691 57.23 -50.92 7.65
C GLY A 691 58.24 -51.91 8.22
N PHE A 692 59.50 -51.79 7.77
CA PHE A 692 60.59 -52.69 8.14
C PHE A 692 61.67 -51.95 8.92
N ASN A 693 62.08 -52.51 10.06
CA ASN A 693 63.18 -52.01 10.88
C ASN A 693 64.30 -53.02 11.09
N ARG A 694 64.26 -54.15 10.38
CA ARG A 694 65.24 -55.25 10.44
C ARG A 694 65.11 -56.18 9.24
N GLY A 695 66.14 -57.00 9.03
CA GLY A 695 66.17 -58.06 8.02
C GLY A 695 66.38 -57.56 6.59
N ARG A 696 66.39 -58.53 5.66
CA ARG A 696 66.46 -58.32 4.21
C ARG A 696 65.08 -58.56 3.61
N ASN A 697 64.38 -57.51 3.19
CA ASN A 697 63.00 -57.59 2.70
C ASN A 697 62.95 -57.24 1.21
N TYR A 698 62.30 -58.08 0.40
CA TYR A 698 62.21 -57.91 -1.04
C TYR A 698 60.76 -57.92 -1.53
N TRP A 699 60.41 -57.01 -2.43
CA TRP A 699 59.11 -56.99 -3.12
C TRP A 699 59.26 -56.55 -4.58
N GLU A 700 58.25 -56.87 -5.38
CA GLU A 700 58.22 -56.53 -6.80
C GLU A 700 57.03 -55.63 -7.13
N VAL A 701 57.28 -54.63 -7.97
CA VAL A 701 56.30 -53.67 -8.44
C VAL A 701 56.31 -53.61 -9.96
N GLU A 702 55.13 -53.79 -10.55
CA GLU A 702 54.89 -53.70 -11.98
C GLU A 702 54.40 -52.28 -12.32
N VAL A 703 55.03 -51.70 -13.33
CA VAL A 703 54.82 -50.33 -13.82
C VAL A 703 54.64 -50.32 -15.35
N ALA A 704 54.23 -51.46 -15.90
CA ALA A 704 53.96 -51.63 -17.33
C ALA A 704 52.94 -50.59 -17.81
N GLY A 705 53.21 -49.94 -18.94
CA GLY A 705 52.34 -48.91 -19.51
C GLY A 705 52.40 -47.54 -18.82
N LYS A 706 53.18 -47.37 -17.74
CA LYS A 706 53.33 -46.08 -17.07
C LYS A 706 54.37 -45.19 -17.74
N THR A 707 53.99 -43.93 -17.97
CA THR A 707 54.85 -42.93 -18.62
C THR A 707 55.75 -42.17 -17.64
N CYS A 708 55.41 -42.15 -16.36
CA CYS A 708 56.17 -41.49 -15.30
C CYS A 708 55.79 -42.09 -13.94
N TYR A 709 56.77 -42.34 -13.08
CA TYR A 709 56.54 -42.83 -11.71
C TYR A 709 57.77 -42.61 -10.85
N ASN A 710 57.58 -42.63 -9.54
CA ASN A 710 58.65 -42.70 -8.56
C ASN A 710 58.36 -43.81 -7.54
N ILE A 711 59.28 -44.75 -7.41
CA ILE A 711 59.13 -45.95 -6.59
C ILE A 711 60.37 -46.19 -5.74
N GLY A 712 60.20 -46.79 -4.56
CA GLY A 712 61.31 -47.13 -3.69
C GLY A 712 60.91 -47.30 -2.24
N VAL A 713 61.67 -46.68 -1.35
CA VAL A 713 61.51 -46.78 0.10
C VAL A 713 61.50 -45.39 0.74
N ALA A 714 60.59 -45.18 1.67
CA ALA A 714 60.50 -43.96 2.47
C ALA A 714 60.65 -44.27 3.97
N ARG A 715 61.30 -43.37 4.69
CA ARG A 715 61.36 -43.40 6.15
C ARG A 715 60.01 -43.05 6.75
N GLY A 716 59.61 -43.72 7.83
CA GLY A 716 58.34 -43.46 8.53
C GLY A 716 58.15 -41.99 8.90
N SER A 717 59.21 -41.37 9.41
CA SER A 717 59.30 -39.94 9.74
C SER A 717 59.54 -38.98 8.57
N ALA A 718 59.62 -39.45 7.31
CA ALA A 718 59.81 -38.56 6.17
C ALA A 718 58.62 -37.59 6.00
N ASN A 719 58.90 -36.35 5.58
CA ASN A 719 57.86 -35.34 5.41
C ASN A 719 56.85 -35.78 4.34
N ARG A 720 55.55 -35.70 4.66
CA ARG A 720 54.46 -36.11 3.74
C ARG A 720 53.61 -34.93 3.24
N LYS A 721 53.94 -33.71 3.69
CA LYS A 721 53.16 -32.51 3.40
C LYS A 721 53.87 -31.61 2.40
N GLY A 722 53.12 -31.03 1.47
CA GLY A 722 53.63 -30.13 0.43
C GLY A 722 54.55 -30.82 -0.58
N GLN A 723 55.47 -30.05 -1.17
CA GLN A 723 56.35 -30.55 -2.22
C GLN A 723 57.46 -31.45 -1.63
N LEU A 724 57.47 -32.72 -2.04
CA LEU A 724 58.44 -33.70 -1.55
C LEU A 724 59.82 -33.50 -2.17
N LYS A 725 60.85 -33.51 -1.33
CA LYS A 725 62.25 -33.58 -1.75
C LYS A 725 62.70 -35.03 -1.72
N LEU A 726 62.54 -35.74 -2.84
CA LEU A 726 62.83 -37.18 -2.94
C LEU A 726 64.34 -37.43 -3.05
N LYS A 727 65.05 -37.45 -1.91
CA LYS A 727 66.47 -37.79 -1.80
C LYS A 727 66.78 -38.46 -0.45
N PRO A 728 67.87 -39.25 -0.32
CA PRO A 728 68.20 -39.97 0.91
C PRO A 728 68.26 -39.12 2.17
N ALA A 729 68.77 -37.88 2.08
CA ALA A 729 68.86 -36.95 3.21
C ALA A 729 67.50 -36.56 3.80
N GLU A 730 66.42 -36.68 3.03
CA GLU A 730 65.04 -36.37 3.44
C GLU A 730 64.24 -37.65 3.75
N GLY A 731 64.92 -38.81 3.78
CA GLY A 731 64.32 -40.09 4.10
C GLY A 731 63.72 -40.84 2.90
N TYR A 732 64.10 -40.52 1.66
CA TYR A 732 63.60 -41.20 0.46
C TYR A 732 64.74 -41.84 -0.35
N TRP A 733 64.65 -43.14 -0.60
CA TRP A 733 65.54 -43.90 -1.47
C TRP A 733 64.73 -44.42 -2.66
N THR A 734 64.75 -43.67 -3.76
CA THR A 734 63.81 -43.89 -4.86
C THR A 734 64.46 -43.76 -6.23
N ILE A 735 63.85 -44.43 -7.21
CA ILE A 735 64.11 -44.22 -8.63
C ILE A 735 62.91 -43.54 -9.27
N ILE A 736 63.16 -42.74 -10.31
CA ILE A 736 62.14 -42.04 -11.07
C ILE A 736 62.28 -42.35 -12.55
N LEU A 737 61.17 -42.67 -13.21
CA LEU A 737 61.05 -42.53 -14.65
C LEU A 737 60.53 -41.12 -14.95
N THR A 738 61.36 -40.31 -15.59
CA THR A 738 60.97 -38.95 -16.00
C THR A 738 60.06 -39.02 -17.24
N LYS A 739 59.24 -37.97 -17.46
CA LYS A 739 58.38 -37.87 -18.67
C LYS A 739 59.15 -37.98 -19.99
N GLN A 740 60.46 -37.68 -19.98
CA GLN A 740 61.34 -37.82 -21.13
C GLN A 740 61.78 -39.28 -21.38
N GLY A 741 61.25 -40.26 -20.63
CA GLY A 741 61.60 -41.67 -20.75
C GLY A 741 62.93 -42.06 -20.09
N VAL A 742 63.52 -41.14 -19.32
CA VAL A 742 64.83 -41.35 -18.68
C VAL A 742 64.65 -41.86 -17.25
N LEU A 743 65.23 -43.02 -16.93
CA LEU A 743 65.25 -43.59 -15.59
C LEU A 743 66.43 -43.02 -14.78
N LYS A 744 66.16 -42.51 -13.58
CA LYS A 744 67.17 -41.92 -12.69
C LYS A 744 67.05 -42.44 -11.27
N ALA A 745 68.18 -42.71 -10.61
CA ALA A 745 68.24 -42.87 -9.16
C ALA A 745 68.35 -41.48 -8.50
N LEU A 746 67.44 -41.18 -7.58
CA LEU A 746 67.41 -39.88 -6.90
C LEU A 746 68.35 -39.85 -5.69
N ALA A 747 69.66 -39.98 -5.95
CA ALA A 747 70.69 -39.72 -4.97
C ALA A 747 70.84 -38.21 -4.68
N ALA A 748 71.80 -37.81 -3.83
CA ALA A 748 72.06 -36.39 -3.54
C ALA A 748 72.23 -35.53 -4.80
N ARG A 749 72.78 -36.12 -5.87
CA ARG A 749 72.65 -35.64 -7.25
C ARG A 749 71.97 -36.76 -8.06
N PRO A 750 70.87 -36.49 -8.80
CA PRO A 750 70.20 -37.51 -9.59
C PRO A 750 71.17 -38.18 -10.59
N LEU A 751 71.23 -39.50 -10.55
CA LEU A 751 72.09 -40.32 -11.41
C LEU A 751 71.24 -41.00 -12.47
N GLU A 752 71.58 -40.81 -13.74
CA GLU A 752 70.89 -41.50 -14.84
C GLU A 752 71.31 -42.97 -14.92
N ILE A 753 70.32 -43.87 -14.97
CA ILE A 753 70.54 -45.31 -15.09
C ILE A 753 70.47 -45.65 -16.57
N GLN A 754 71.60 -46.00 -17.17
CA GLN A 754 71.65 -46.41 -18.58
C GLN A 754 71.02 -47.79 -18.74
N LEU A 755 70.01 -47.86 -19.61
CA LEU A 755 69.24 -49.07 -19.89
C LEU A 755 69.15 -49.28 -21.39
N HIS A 756 69.19 -50.54 -21.83
CA HIS A 756 68.89 -50.89 -23.22
C HIS A 756 67.37 -51.03 -23.46
N VAL A 757 66.65 -51.54 -22.46
CA VAL A 757 65.19 -51.67 -22.46
C VAL A 757 64.69 -51.26 -21.07
N LEU A 758 63.63 -50.46 -21.03
CA LEU A 758 63.02 -50.03 -19.77
C LEU A 758 62.33 -51.22 -19.09
N PRO A 759 62.65 -51.53 -17.82
CA PRO A 759 61.98 -52.59 -17.07
C PRO A 759 60.48 -52.29 -16.93
N GLN A 760 59.65 -53.32 -17.10
CA GLN A 760 58.22 -53.23 -16.79
C GLN A 760 57.96 -53.65 -15.34
N LYS A 761 58.87 -54.42 -14.74
CA LYS A 761 58.84 -54.84 -13.34
C LYS A 761 60.13 -54.53 -12.61
N PHE A 762 60.00 -53.90 -11.44
CA PHE A 762 61.13 -53.57 -10.57
C PHE A 762 61.11 -54.39 -9.29
N GLY A 763 62.25 -54.97 -8.96
CA GLY A 763 62.50 -55.59 -7.66
C GLY A 763 63.15 -54.59 -6.71
N ILE A 764 62.66 -54.47 -5.48
CA ILE A 764 63.23 -53.58 -4.47
C ILE A 764 63.65 -54.43 -3.27
N LEU A 765 64.95 -54.45 -2.98
CA LEU A 765 65.53 -55.12 -1.81
C LEU A 765 65.95 -54.05 -0.78
N LEU A 766 65.36 -54.14 0.41
CA LEU A 766 65.82 -53.41 1.58
C LEU A 766 66.67 -54.34 2.46
N ASP A 767 67.97 -54.09 2.55
CA ASP A 767 68.84 -54.69 3.56
C ASP A 767 69.01 -53.68 4.71
N TYR A 768 68.18 -53.85 5.75
CA TYR A 768 68.12 -52.87 6.82
C TYR A 768 69.42 -52.80 7.63
N LYS A 769 70.08 -53.95 7.83
CA LYS A 769 71.32 -54.05 8.64
C LYS A 769 72.51 -53.47 7.89
N LYS A 770 72.62 -53.71 6.58
CA LYS A 770 73.69 -53.12 5.75
C LYS A 770 73.43 -51.65 5.40
N GLY A 771 72.22 -51.14 5.61
CA GLY A 771 71.90 -49.77 5.23
C GLY A 771 71.72 -49.60 3.73
N GLU A 772 71.25 -50.64 3.03
CA GLU A 772 71.19 -50.68 1.57
C GLU A 772 69.76 -50.77 1.04
N VAL A 773 69.47 -50.01 -0.01
CA VAL A 773 68.26 -50.17 -0.84
C VAL A 773 68.70 -50.43 -2.27
N SER A 774 68.43 -51.64 -2.76
CA SER A 774 68.83 -52.07 -4.11
C SER A 774 67.61 -52.22 -5.02
N PHE A 775 67.73 -51.72 -6.24
CA PHE A 775 66.73 -51.79 -7.30
C PHE A 775 67.20 -52.75 -8.39
N TYR A 776 66.32 -53.66 -8.79
CA TYR A 776 66.57 -54.67 -9.80
C TYR A 776 65.56 -54.53 -10.93
N ASN A 777 65.98 -54.84 -12.16
CA ASN A 777 65.04 -55.21 -13.21
C ASN A 777 64.61 -56.65 -12.88
N ALA A 778 63.36 -56.83 -12.48
CA ALA A 778 62.85 -58.14 -12.07
C ALA A 778 62.62 -59.06 -13.27
N ASP A 779 62.39 -58.50 -14.47
CA ASP A 779 62.19 -59.24 -15.72
C ASP A 779 63.50 -59.93 -16.15
N THR A 780 64.64 -59.23 -16.04
CA THR A 780 65.97 -59.75 -16.39
C THR A 780 66.81 -60.20 -15.20
N ARG A 781 66.32 -60.00 -13.97
CA ARG A 781 67.00 -60.28 -12.70
C ARG A 781 68.38 -59.61 -12.57
N SER A 782 68.52 -58.40 -13.10
CA SER A 782 69.78 -57.63 -13.08
C SER A 782 69.69 -56.43 -12.15
N LEU A 783 70.75 -56.16 -11.39
CA LEU A 783 70.84 -54.97 -10.54
C LEU A 783 70.89 -53.69 -11.39
N LEU A 784 70.09 -52.70 -11.01
CA LEU A 784 70.02 -51.39 -11.65
C LEU A 784 70.79 -50.33 -10.86
N HIS A 785 70.53 -50.27 -9.55
CA HIS A 785 71.17 -49.30 -8.67
C HIS A 785 71.08 -49.73 -7.21
N THR A 786 72.09 -49.42 -6.42
CA THR A 786 72.06 -49.60 -4.96
C THR A 786 72.41 -48.29 -4.26
N PHE A 787 71.53 -47.85 -3.37
CA PHE A 787 71.84 -46.82 -2.39
C PHE A 787 72.60 -47.46 -1.23
N THR A 788 73.86 -47.10 -1.03
CA THR A 788 74.72 -47.59 0.07
C THR A 788 75.06 -46.48 1.07
N GLY A 789 75.70 -46.85 2.18
CA GLY A 789 76.21 -45.87 3.16
C GLY A 789 75.14 -45.22 4.05
N ASN A 790 73.95 -45.81 4.14
CA ASN A 790 72.86 -45.26 4.95
C ASN A 790 72.86 -45.86 6.35
N ARG A 791 72.44 -45.06 7.34
CA ARG A 791 72.16 -45.55 8.69
C ARG A 791 70.66 -45.43 8.95
N PHE A 792 69.95 -46.56 8.89
CA PHE A 792 68.52 -46.59 9.16
C PHE A 792 68.26 -46.66 10.66
N THR A 793 67.36 -45.81 11.16
CA THR A 793 67.05 -45.67 12.60
C THR A 793 65.56 -45.68 12.89
N ASP A 794 64.73 -45.87 11.85
CA ASP A 794 63.28 -45.74 11.88
C ASP A 794 62.69 -46.78 10.91
N ASN A 795 61.41 -47.11 11.06
CA ASN A 795 60.73 -48.02 10.14
C ASN A 795 60.79 -47.47 8.71
N LEU A 796 61.15 -48.33 7.76
CA LEU A 796 61.19 -48.04 6.34
C LEU A 796 60.01 -48.69 5.63
N TYR A 797 59.27 -47.90 4.86
CA TYR A 797 58.05 -48.30 4.19
C TYR A 797 58.26 -48.32 2.68
N PRO A 798 57.73 -49.31 1.95
CA PRO A 798 57.61 -49.24 0.50
C PRO A 798 56.91 -47.93 0.10
N PHE A 799 57.43 -47.24 -0.90
CA PHE A 799 56.94 -45.94 -1.35
C PHE A 799 56.64 -45.97 -2.83
N PHE A 800 55.46 -45.46 -3.19
CA PHE A 800 54.97 -45.39 -4.55
C PHE A 800 54.35 -44.02 -4.79
N ASN A 801 54.72 -43.37 -5.87
CA ASN A 801 54.25 -42.05 -6.23
C ASN A 801 54.03 -41.95 -7.74
N ASN A 802 52.85 -41.48 -8.13
CA ASN A 802 52.54 -41.19 -9.52
C ASN A 802 52.84 -39.72 -9.85
N CYS A 803 53.08 -39.41 -11.11
CA CYS A 803 53.35 -38.04 -11.54
C CYS A 803 52.04 -37.22 -11.65
N LEU A 804 52.13 -35.90 -11.45
CA LEU A 804 50.95 -35.01 -11.27
C LEU A 804 50.04 -34.85 -12.50
N GLU A 805 50.51 -35.20 -13.70
CA GLU A 805 49.78 -35.05 -14.97
C GLU A 805 49.58 -36.43 -15.57
N THR A 806 48.54 -37.13 -15.16
CA THR A 806 48.10 -38.40 -15.78
C THR A 806 46.98 -38.11 -16.77
N ASN A 807 47.13 -38.58 -18.01
CA ASN A 807 46.00 -38.69 -18.96
C ASN A 807 45.10 -39.87 -18.53
N ASP A 808 43.83 -39.88 -18.96
CA ASP A 808 42.79 -40.82 -18.51
C ASP A 808 43.10 -42.33 -18.75
N GLU A 809 44.19 -42.66 -19.44
CA GLU A 809 44.59 -44.02 -19.82
C GLU A 809 45.89 -44.53 -19.15
N ASP A 810 46.42 -43.85 -18.13
CA ASP A 810 47.68 -44.27 -17.47
C ASP A 810 47.48 -45.52 -16.59
N ALA A 811 48.28 -46.57 -16.83
CA ALA A 811 48.16 -47.86 -16.15
C ALA A 811 48.42 -47.77 -14.62
N PRO A 812 47.83 -48.65 -13.79
CA PRO A 812 48.09 -48.64 -12.35
C PRO A 812 49.53 -49.08 -12.01
N ILE A 813 50.03 -48.67 -10.84
CA ILE A 813 51.19 -49.31 -10.21
C ILE A 813 50.69 -50.55 -9.48
N VAL A 814 51.21 -51.72 -9.80
CA VAL A 814 50.70 -53.01 -9.28
C VAL A 814 51.77 -53.74 -8.47
N LEU A 815 51.44 -54.12 -7.24
CA LEU A 815 52.30 -54.93 -6.37
C LEU A 815 52.10 -56.40 -6.69
N THR A 816 53.14 -57.03 -7.25
CA THR A 816 53.03 -58.40 -7.73
C THR A 816 53.55 -59.40 -6.71
N ARG A 817 53.01 -60.63 -6.75
CA ARG A 817 53.53 -61.73 -5.95
C ARG A 817 54.93 -62.10 -6.43
N VAL A 818 55.90 -62.02 -5.53
CA VAL A 818 57.28 -62.44 -5.77
C VAL A 818 57.31 -63.96 -5.99
N GLY A 819 57.85 -64.40 -7.13
CA GLY A 819 57.92 -65.83 -7.48
C GLY A 819 59.07 -66.57 -6.78
N SER A 820 60.29 -66.02 -6.80
CA SER A 820 61.45 -66.55 -6.08
C SER A 820 62.45 -65.43 -5.80
N VAL A 821 63.14 -65.50 -4.65
CA VAL A 821 64.24 -64.60 -4.26
C VAL A 821 65.61 -65.27 -4.33
N SER A 822 65.70 -66.52 -4.82
CA SER A 822 66.94 -67.31 -4.84
C SER A 822 68.05 -66.78 -5.75
N TRP A 823 67.74 -65.80 -6.60
CA TRP A 823 68.67 -65.14 -7.51
C TRP A 823 69.27 -63.85 -6.92
N ILE A 824 68.78 -63.41 -5.76
CA ILE A 824 69.30 -62.26 -5.04
C ILE A 824 70.38 -62.77 -4.09
N GLN A 825 71.64 -62.58 -4.46
CA GLN A 825 72.80 -62.99 -3.65
C GLN A 825 73.07 -61.96 -2.55
#